data_AF-A0A0D9Z940-F1
#
_entry.id   AF-A0A0D9Z940-F1
#
_cell.length_a   1.000
_cell.length_b   1.000
_cell.length_c   1.000
_cell.angle_alpha   90.00
_cell.angle_beta   90.00
_cell.angle_gamma   90.00
#
_symmetry.space_group_name_H-M   'P 1'
#
loop_
_entity.id
_entity.type
_entity.pdbx_description
1 polymer ?
#
loop_
_entity_poly.entity_id
_entity_poly.type
_entity_poly.pdbx_seq_one_letter_code
_entity_poly.pdbx_strand_id
1 'polypeptide(L)'
;MPPPYSHIKVPQRCCDLPRDPFFSRRLDSPHQRKIHWGFGFLTACWVVREEDFRSRIGEDGHYFDLIDFSAIEGFNVPPTMTILRFKEKLTEKFGTPLQCQRLWWWARCQNNTYRVDRPLTTEEENLPVLNTNSLPTWSNRDDALVFLKHYDPEKAQLRYVGLLSVKVSSRPSEILPKLRSLAGFCLSETIELYEEIKFEPSVWCEAIDIHNTFSAGEIITGDIICFQKILKPPDISKYPSVASFLQHVCDQKTYEEVRKVHILEEEIVTLKHQADTYLVQKEKAVTAYDQVKHERDNAVRQMNELRNQSTHVILDFSRKDLDQATEHFKNASEVSILRQWRHPNIITFIGVCSKVSDLVYEWLPNGNLEDRIICTNNSPPLSWYNRTQIIGEICCALLFLHSNKPTALVHGDLRPCNILIDANYRSKLCSFGMSNLFLQPGTFPPNLTARLPYMDPEFNTTGELTTLSDVYSLGIIILRLLTGMPPLTLSEKVAEALESDSLHLLIDKSAGDWPYIEDKQLALIGLSCTEMTRKKRPDLLNEVWIVIEPLTRKPPAATWPYLQSASGDSSVPAAFICPISMEIMKDPQVASDGFTYEAKAIRCWFDRGNSRSPMTNLALPNLYLVPNRVLRSFIHEYLQQQQQQPNPAYQQQLSKT
;
A
#
# COMPACT_ATOMS: atom_id res chain seq x y z
N MET A 1 -13.26 -37.17 19.85
CA MET A 1 -14.09 -37.97 18.92
C MET A 1 -14.31 -37.16 17.65
N PRO A 2 -13.69 -37.52 16.51
CA PRO A 2 -14.12 -37.09 15.18
C PRO A 2 -15.01 -38.17 14.51
N PRO A 3 -15.80 -37.83 13.48
CA PRO A 3 -16.88 -38.68 12.95
C PRO A 3 -16.36 -39.77 11.99
N PRO A 4 -17.12 -40.86 11.76
CA PRO A 4 -16.79 -41.90 10.79
C PRO A 4 -17.23 -41.47 9.38
N TYR A 5 -16.30 -41.44 8.42
CA TYR A 5 -16.60 -41.26 7.00
C TYR A 5 -16.84 -42.61 6.34
N SER A 6 -17.84 -42.69 5.49
CA SER A 6 -18.32 -43.93 4.91
C SER A 6 -18.26 -43.82 3.38
N HIS A 7 -17.48 -44.69 2.72
CA HIS A 7 -17.23 -44.70 1.26
C HIS A 7 -18.12 -45.71 0.54
N ILE A 8 -18.15 -45.78 -0.79
CA ILE A 8 -19.23 -46.45 -1.54
C ILE A 8 -18.71 -46.93 -2.94
N LYS A 9 -18.91 -48.20 -3.38
CA LYS A 9 -18.40 -48.80 -4.65
C LYS A 9 -19.44 -48.98 -5.79
N VAL A 10 -19.11 -49.40 -7.02
CA VAL A 10 -20.07 -49.69 -8.11
C VAL A 10 -19.48 -50.74 -9.08
N PRO A 11 -20.19 -51.83 -9.47
CA PRO A 11 -19.71 -52.79 -10.48
C PRO A 11 -20.23 -52.51 -11.91
N GLN A 12 -19.41 -52.85 -12.89
CA GLN A 12 -19.62 -52.56 -14.31
C GLN A 12 -19.72 -53.88 -15.10
N ARG A 13 -20.78 -54.02 -15.92
CA ARG A 13 -20.77 -54.75 -17.21
C ARG A 13 -22.13 -54.64 -17.92
N CYS A 14 -22.12 -54.06 -19.12
CA CYS A 14 -22.89 -54.50 -20.29
C CYS A 14 -22.31 -53.86 -21.56
N CYS A 15 -22.46 -54.56 -22.67
CA CYS A 15 -21.63 -54.54 -23.87
C CYS A 15 -22.01 -53.50 -24.94
N ASP A 16 -21.02 -53.24 -25.81
CA ASP A 16 -21.04 -53.00 -27.27
C ASP A 16 -21.58 -51.70 -27.94
N LEU A 17 -20.69 -51.18 -28.82
CA LEU A 17 -20.86 -50.35 -30.06
C LEU A 17 -20.64 -48.81 -30.00
N PRO A 18 -20.19 -48.16 -31.13
CA PRO A 18 -19.01 -47.29 -31.10
C PRO A 18 -19.16 -45.88 -31.78
N ARG A 19 -18.07 -45.09 -31.68
CA ARG A 19 -17.61 -43.91 -32.48
C ARG A 19 -18.36 -42.56 -32.38
N ASP A 20 -17.68 -41.59 -31.76
CA ASP A 20 -17.21 -40.23 -32.21
C ASP A 20 -17.92 -39.55 -33.42
N PRO A 21 -17.87 -38.20 -33.65
CA PRO A 21 -17.21 -37.08 -32.94
C PRO A 21 -17.99 -35.73 -32.89
N PHE A 22 -17.33 -34.71 -32.29
CA PHE A 22 -17.59 -33.25 -32.35
C PHE A 22 -18.77 -32.67 -31.56
N PHE A 23 -18.44 -31.88 -30.52
CA PHE A 23 -18.74 -30.44 -30.54
C PHE A 23 -17.75 -29.65 -29.67
N SER A 24 -17.47 -28.44 -30.16
CA SER A 24 -16.26 -27.64 -29.94
C SER A 24 -16.31 -26.68 -28.75
N ARG A 25 -15.13 -26.53 -28.14
CA ARG A 25 -14.38 -25.28 -27.84
C ARG A 25 -14.82 -24.30 -26.72
N ARG A 26 -13.75 -23.95 -25.99
CA ARG A 26 -13.33 -22.66 -25.38
C ARG A 26 -13.92 -22.30 -24.01
N LEU A 27 -13.03 -22.19 -23.03
CA LEU A 27 -12.47 -20.90 -22.61
C LEU A 27 -11.18 -21.11 -21.78
N ASP A 28 -10.12 -20.43 -22.20
CA ASP A 28 -8.87 -20.23 -21.45
C ASP A 28 -9.10 -19.33 -20.22
N SER A 29 -8.43 -19.60 -19.09
CA SER A 29 -7.44 -18.67 -18.51
C SER A 29 -6.77 -19.25 -17.24
N PRO A 30 -5.54 -18.80 -16.89
CA PRO A 30 -4.67 -19.40 -15.88
C PRO A 30 -4.72 -18.68 -14.53
N HIS A 31 -4.26 -19.38 -13.49
CA HIS A 31 -3.79 -18.82 -12.21
C HIS A 31 -4.82 -18.11 -11.32
N GLN A 32 -5.47 -18.90 -10.46
CA GLN A 32 -5.78 -18.48 -9.10
C GLN A 32 -5.23 -19.49 -8.08
N ARG A 33 -3.94 -19.34 -7.76
CA ARG A 33 -3.44 -19.69 -6.42
C ARG A 33 -3.90 -18.56 -5.48
N LYS A 34 -4.97 -18.79 -4.71
CA LYS A 34 -5.30 -18.15 -3.41
C LYS A 34 -6.75 -18.49 -3.02
N ILE A 35 -6.94 -19.43 -2.10
CA ILE A 35 -8.14 -19.51 -1.22
C ILE A 35 -7.62 -20.10 0.11
N HIS A 36 -7.24 -19.30 1.10
CA HIS A 36 -8.05 -18.80 2.24
C HIS A 36 -8.71 -19.89 3.09
N TRP A 37 -8.21 -20.02 4.33
CA TRP A 37 -8.83 -20.74 5.44
C TRP A 37 -10.07 -19.96 5.91
N GLY A 38 -11.22 -20.63 5.95
CA GLY A 38 -12.46 -20.13 6.54
C GLY A 38 -13.36 -21.30 6.90
N PHE A 39 -13.81 -21.36 8.15
CA PHE A 39 -14.79 -22.34 8.64
C PHE A 39 -16.11 -22.18 7.86
N GLY A 40 -16.55 -23.23 7.16
CA GLY A 40 -17.89 -23.27 6.54
C GLY A 40 -18.11 -24.36 5.48
N PHE A 41 -18.87 -25.39 5.84
CA PHE A 41 -19.88 -26.06 4.99
C PHE A 41 -19.49 -26.89 3.76
N LEU A 42 -18.30 -27.50 3.69
CA LEU A 42 -18.05 -28.58 2.72
C LEU A 42 -17.40 -29.77 3.42
N THR A 43 -18.14 -30.88 3.47
CA THR A 43 -17.57 -32.16 3.92
C THR A 43 -17.24 -32.95 2.67
N ALA A 44 -15.96 -33.31 2.52
CA ALA A 44 -15.50 -34.10 1.38
C ALA A 44 -15.93 -35.57 1.57
N CYS A 45 -16.50 -36.17 0.54
CA CYS A 45 -16.73 -37.60 0.44
C CYS A 45 -15.81 -38.18 -0.63
N TRP A 46 -14.95 -39.12 -0.28
CA TRP A 46 -14.11 -39.81 -1.26
C TRP A 46 -14.83 -41.03 -1.83
N VAL A 47 -14.72 -41.24 -3.13
CA VAL A 47 -15.27 -42.43 -3.80
C VAL A 47 -14.15 -43.16 -4.49
N VAL A 48 -14.05 -44.45 -4.23
CA VAL A 48 -12.97 -45.29 -4.73
C VAL A 48 -13.56 -46.38 -5.62
N ARG A 49 -13.08 -46.45 -6.86
CA ARG A 49 -13.51 -47.43 -7.86
C ARG A 49 -12.51 -48.57 -7.93
N GLU A 50 -12.91 -49.67 -8.54
CA GLU A 50 -12.02 -50.82 -8.69
C GLU A 50 -10.81 -50.53 -9.60
N GLU A 51 -11.00 -49.66 -10.60
CA GLU A 51 -9.93 -49.17 -11.47
C GLU A 51 -8.85 -48.42 -10.68
N ASP A 52 -9.24 -47.70 -9.63
CA ASP A 52 -8.33 -46.93 -8.79
C ASP A 52 -7.44 -47.87 -7.95
N PHE A 53 -7.93 -49.07 -7.59
CA PHE A 53 -7.10 -50.12 -6.98
C PHE A 53 -6.09 -50.70 -7.99
N ARG A 54 -6.51 -50.92 -9.24
CA ARG A 54 -5.65 -51.52 -10.27
C ARG A 54 -4.52 -50.60 -10.71
N SER A 55 -4.77 -49.31 -10.84
CA SER A 55 -3.76 -48.34 -11.29
C SER A 55 -2.76 -47.94 -10.19
N ARG A 56 -3.07 -48.19 -8.91
CA ARG A 56 -2.24 -47.72 -7.79
C ARG A 56 -1.44 -48.81 -7.12
N ILE A 57 -1.97 -50.03 -7.10
CA ILE A 57 -1.29 -51.17 -6.50
C ILE A 57 -0.33 -51.76 -7.54
N GLY A 58 0.94 -51.36 -7.48
CA GLY A 58 2.04 -52.03 -8.16
C GLY A 58 2.70 -51.33 -9.35
N GLU A 59 2.24 -50.15 -9.77
CA GLU A 59 2.86 -49.45 -10.92
C GLU A 59 3.96 -48.46 -10.51
N ASP A 60 3.81 -47.71 -9.40
CA ASP A 60 4.80 -46.69 -8.98
C ASP A 60 5.21 -46.76 -7.48
N GLY A 61 5.02 -47.91 -6.84
CA GLY A 61 5.80 -48.28 -5.65
C GLY A 61 5.29 -47.96 -4.24
N HIS A 62 4.11 -47.36 -3.98
CA HIS A 62 3.84 -46.89 -2.59
C HIS A 62 2.44 -47.04 -1.98
N TYR A 63 1.55 -47.92 -2.44
CA TYR A 63 0.25 -48.13 -1.76
C TYR A 63 -0.02 -49.59 -1.45
N PHE A 64 0.30 -49.96 -0.22
CA PHE A 64 0.10 -51.30 0.30
C PHE A 64 -1.15 -51.37 1.16
N ASP A 65 -1.65 -50.29 1.75
CA ASP A 65 -3.07 -50.24 2.12
C ASP A 65 -3.93 -50.01 0.87
N LEU A 66 -5.21 -50.43 0.89
CA LEU A 66 -6.09 -50.36 -0.29
C LEU A 66 -6.21 -48.95 -0.88
N ILE A 67 -6.00 -47.89 -0.09
CA ILE A 67 -6.25 -46.50 -0.51
C ILE A 67 -5.18 -45.55 0.04
N ASP A 68 -4.65 -44.69 -0.82
CA ASP A 68 -4.13 -43.37 -0.44
C ASP A 68 -5.17 -42.29 -0.71
N PHE A 69 -5.74 -41.77 0.37
CA PHE A 69 -6.79 -40.76 0.33
C PHE A 69 -6.30 -39.39 -0.18
N SER A 70 -4.99 -39.12 -0.13
CA SER A 70 -4.42 -37.87 -0.63
C SER A 70 -4.41 -37.79 -2.16
N ALA A 71 -4.28 -38.94 -2.82
CA ALA A 71 -4.34 -39.06 -4.27
C ALA A 71 -5.77 -39.26 -4.81
N ILE A 72 -6.80 -39.44 -3.97
CA ILE A 72 -8.20 -39.57 -4.42
C ILE A 72 -8.90 -38.22 -4.39
N GLU A 73 -9.53 -37.87 -5.50
CA GLU A 73 -10.33 -36.66 -5.59
C GLU A 73 -11.57 -36.75 -4.69
N GLY A 74 -11.68 -35.83 -3.73
CA GLY A 74 -12.84 -35.71 -2.86
C GLY A 74 -14.02 -35.02 -3.56
N PHE A 75 -15.22 -35.51 -3.30
CA PHE A 75 -16.46 -34.88 -3.74
C PHE A 75 -16.97 -33.94 -2.66
N ASN A 76 -17.31 -32.72 -3.06
CA ASN A 76 -17.97 -31.77 -2.18
C ASN A 76 -19.45 -32.16 -2.00
N VAL A 77 -19.80 -32.63 -0.80
CA VAL A 77 -21.14 -33.12 -0.48
C VAL A 77 -21.81 -32.20 0.55
N PRO A 78 -22.94 -31.55 0.21
CA PRO A 78 -23.75 -30.81 1.17
C PRO A 78 -24.33 -31.74 2.26
N PRO A 79 -24.48 -31.28 3.51
CA PRO A 79 -24.99 -32.12 4.61
C PRO A 79 -26.37 -32.75 4.41
N THR A 80 -27.20 -32.18 3.55
CA THR A 80 -28.55 -32.65 3.24
C THR A 80 -28.64 -33.53 1.99
N MET A 81 -27.52 -33.74 1.28
CA MET A 81 -27.51 -34.53 0.05
C MET A 81 -27.79 -36.00 0.35
N THR A 82 -28.81 -36.57 -0.29
CA THR A 82 -29.12 -38.00 -0.19
C THR A 82 -28.14 -38.85 -1.00
N ILE A 83 -28.00 -40.11 -0.61
CA ILE A 83 -27.12 -41.05 -1.33
C ILE A 83 -27.61 -41.28 -2.76
N LEU A 84 -28.92 -41.30 -3.02
CA LEU A 84 -29.48 -41.41 -4.37
C LEU A 84 -29.03 -40.23 -5.26
N ARG A 85 -29.13 -39.00 -4.76
CA ARG A 85 -28.62 -37.82 -5.48
C ARG A 85 -27.11 -37.85 -5.66
N PHE A 86 -26.39 -38.44 -4.71
CA PHE A 86 -24.96 -38.65 -4.85
C PHE A 86 -24.65 -39.66 -5.96
N LYS A 87 -25.39 -40.78 -6.07
CA LYS A 87 -25.26 -41.75 -7.17
C LYS A 87 -25.52 -41.12 -8.55
N GLU A 88 -26.45 -40.18 -8.66
CA GLU A 88 -26.66 -39.39 -9.88
C GLU A 88 -25.40 -38.60 -10.26
N LYS A 89 -24.77 -37.90 -9.30
CA LYS A 89 -23.47 -37.24 -9.52
C LYS A 89 -22.36 -38.20 -9.93
N LEU A 90 -22.33 -39.41 -9.35
CA LEU A 90 -21.39 -40.45 -9.77
C LEU A 90 -21.66 -40.92 -11.20
N THR A 91 -22.92 -40.94 -11.63
CA THR A 91 -23.31 -41.25 -13.02
C THR A 91 -22.77 -40.20 -13.96
N GLU A 92 -22.93 -38.92 -13.65
CA GLU A 92 -22.40 -37.81 -14.45
C GLU A 92 -20.88 -37.86 -14.58
N LYS A 93 -20.17 -38.11 -13.46
CA LYS A 93 -18.71 -38.09 -13.45
C LYS A 93 -18.08 -39.34 -14.07
N PHE A 94 -18.60 -40.51 -13.76
CA PHE A 94 -17.99 -41.79 -14.14
C PHE A 94 -18.74 -42.52 -15.26
N GLY A 95 -19.83 -41.97 -15.76
CA GLY A 95 -20.62 -42.56 -16.86
C GLY A 95 -21.28 -43.89 -16.52
N THR A 96 -21.32 -44.31 -15.24
CA THR A 96 -21.93 -45.59 -14.85
C THR A 96 -23.40 -45.41 -14.47
N PRO A 97 -24.36 -46.01 -15.20
CA PRO A 97 -25.78 -45.83 -14.93
C PRO A 97 -26.18 -46.21 -13.51
N LEU A 98 -27.16 -45.50 -12.94
CA LEU A 98 -27.64 -45.66 -11.56
C LEU A 98 -27.93 -47.12 -11.17
N GLN A 99 -28.55 -47.89 -12.06
CA GLN A 99 -28.91 -49.29 -11.85
C GLN A 99 -27.70 -50.24 -11.79
N CYS A 100 -26.57 -49.83 -12.36
CA CYS A 100 -25.32 -50.58 -12.29
C CYS A 100 -24.54 -50.25 -11.01
N GLN A 101 -24.94 -49.21 -10.26
CA GLN A 101 -24.24 -48.74 -9.07
C GLN A 101 -24.56 -49.55 -7.81
N ARG A 102 -23.57 -50.31 -7.28
CA ARG A 102 -23.65 -51.03 -5.99
C ARG A 102 -22.63 -50.56 -4.97
N LEU A 103 -23.08 -49.63 -4.14
CA LEU A 103 -22.34 -48.89 -3.12
C LEU A 103 -21.95 -49.77 -1.91
N TRP A 104 -20.81 -49.50 -1.27
CA TRP A 104 -20.26 -50.26 -0.13
C TRP A 104 -19.57 -49.36 0.87
N TRP A 105 -20.11 -49.29 2.09
CA TRP A 105 -19.54 -48.59 3.24
C TRP A 105 -18.14 -49.05 3.59
N TRP A 106 -17.34 -48.07 4.00
CA TRP A 106 -16.02 -48.30 4.57
C TRP A 106 -16.04 -47.86 6.01
N ALA A 107 -15.28 -48.59 6.83
CA ALA A 107 -15.10 -48.29 8.24
C ALA A 107 -13.62 -48.27 8.58
N ARG A 108 -13.28 -47.51 9.63
CA ARG A 108 -11.95 -47.55 10.24
C ARG A 108 -11.92 -48.71 11.24
N CYS A 109 -11.04 -49.67 10.99
CA CYS A 109 -10.78 -50.79 11.88
C CYS A 109 -10.03 -50.32 13.14
N GLN A 110 -10.03 -51.12 14.21
CA GLN A 110 -9.33 -50.83 15.47
C GLN A 110 -7.82 -50.62 15.27
N ASN A 111 -7.25 -51.28 14.27
CA ASN A 111 -5.84 -51.19 13.91
C ASN A 111 -5.47 -49.92 13.09
N ASN A 112 -6.43 -49.01 12.91
CA ASN A 112 -6.37 -47.78 12.10
C ASN A 112 -6.32 -47.96 10.57
N THR A 113 -6.55 -49.17 10.06
CA THR A 113 -6.75 -49.37 8.62
C THR A 113 -8.19 -49.01 8.22
N TYR A 114 -8.39 -48.64 6.95
CA TYR A 114 -9.72 -48.42 6.38
C TYR A 114 -10.06 -49.60 5.47
N ARG A 115 -11.18 -50.28 5.75
CA ARG A 115 -11.63 -51.46 5.00
C ARG A 115 -13.10 -51.32 4.60
N VAL A 116 -13.49 -52.08 3.59
CA VAL A 116 -14.92 -52.24 3.26
C VAL A 116 -15.59 -52.97 4.41
N ASP A 117 -16.66 -52.39 4.94
CA ASP A 117 -17.48 -52.97 5.99
C ASP A 117 -18.64 -53.75 5.38
N ARG A 118 -19.51 -53.06 4.62
CA ARG A 118 -20.76 -53.66 4.12
C ARG A 118 -21.34 -52.93 2.90
N PRO A 119 -22.13 -53.57 2.04
CA PRO A 119 -22.83 -52.89 0.97
C PRO A 119 -23.93 -51.97 1.53
N LEU A 120 -24.21 -50.91 0.78
CA LEU A 120 -25.32 -50.00 1.01
C LEU A 120 -26.63 -50.70 0.69
N THR A 121 -27.64 -50.54 1.55
CA THR A 121 -28.99 -51.07 1.29
C THR A 121 -29.85 -50.10 0.49
N THR A 122 -30.90 -50.59 -0.17
CA THR A 122 -31.85 -49.74 -0.91
C THR A 122 -32.57 -48.73 -0.01
N GLU A 123 -32.82 -49.10 1.24
CA GLU A 123 -33.47 -48.22 2.23
C GLU A 123 -32.56 -47.04 2.62
N GLU A 124 -31.24 -47.25 2.61
CA GLU A 124 -30.24 -46.22 2.92
C GLU A 124 -30.06 -45.20 1.79
N GLU A 125 -30.49 -45.50 0.56
CA GLU A 125 -30.32 -44.59 -0.58
C GLU A 125 -31.00 -43.23 -0.38
N ASN A 126 -32.05 -43.16 0.44
CA ASN A 126 -32.77 -41.93 0.75
C ASN A 126 -32.18 -41.16 1.95
N LEU A 127 -31.18 -41.70 2.65
CA LEU A 127 -30.55 -41.04 3.79
C LEU A 127 -29.49 -40.03 3.36
N PRO A 128 -29.20 -39.01 4.19
CA PRO A 128 -28.10 -38.09 3.93
C PRO A 128 -26.74 -38.80 3.94
N VAL A 129 -25.87 -38.48 2.99
CA VAL A 129 -24.53 -39.09 2.83
C VAL A 129 -23.68 -38.94 4.09
N LEU A 130 -23.86 -37.86 4.87
CA LEU A 130 -23.02 -37.51 6.02
C LEU A 130 -23.62 -37.84 7.39
N ASN A 131 -24.82 -38.44 7.46
CA ASN A 131 -25.48 -38.73 8.75
C ASN A 131 -25.91 -40.21 8.81
N THR A 132 -24.98 -41.07 9.20
CA THR A 132 -25.14 -42.54 9.24
C THR A 132 -24.98 -43.13 10.64
N ASN A 133 -24.98 -42.30 11.70
CA ASN A 133 -24.70 -42.70 13.10
C ASN A 133 -25.73 -43.66 13.73
N SER A 134 -26.77 -44.05 13.01
CA SER A 134 -27.84 -44.93 13.51
C SER A 134 -28.24 -45.97 12.47
N LEU A 135 -27.25 -46.60 11.84
CA LEU A 135 -27.52 -47.72 10.94
C LEU A 135 -27.43 -49.05 11.70
N PRO A 136 -28.36 -50.00 11.45
CA PRO A 136 -28.34 -51.29 12.12
C PRO A 136 -27.05 -52.06 11.82
N THR A 137 -26.52 -52.75 12.83
CA THR A 137 -25.43 -53.71 12.66
C THR A 137 -25.84 -54.76 11.63
N TRP A 138 -25.08 -54.86 10.55
CA TRP A 138 -25.29 -55.91 9.55
C TRP A 138 -25.21 -57.27 10.25
N SER A 139 -26.31 -58.02 10.24
CA SER A 139 -26.36 -59.37 10.80
C SER A 139 -25.79 -60.39 9.82
N ASN A 140 -24.92 -61.25 10.36
CA ASN A 140 -24.24 -62.38 9.73
C ASN A 140 -24.89 -62.92 8.45
N ARG A 141 -24.15 -62.83 7.35
CA ARG A 141 -24.33 -63.73 6.21
C ARG A 141 -23.18 -64.72 6.21
N ASP A 142 -23.44 -65.92 5.70
CA ASP A 142 -22.44 -66.96 5.50
C ASP A 142 -21.33 -66.58 4.50
N ASP A 143 -21.38 -65.40 3.89
CA ASP A 143 -20.45 -64.93 2.85
C ASP A 143 -19.64 -63.70 3.32
N ALA A 144 -18.32 -63.72 3.08
CA ALA A 144 -17.41 -62.58 3.25
C ALA A 144 -16.88 -62.11 1.89
N LEU A 145 -16.72 -60.80 1.72
CA LEU A 145 -16.10 -60.20 0.53
C LEU A 145 -14.64 -59.85 0.80
N VAL A 146 -13.72 -60.61 0.20
CA VAL A 146 -12.27 -60.44 0.37
C VAL A 146 -11.62 -59.80 -0.86
N PHE A 147 -10.57 -59.01 -0.62
CA PHE A 147 -9.75 -58.38 -1.65
C PHE A 147 -8.55 -59.26 -1.96
N LEU A 148 -8.22 -59.38 -3.25
CA LEU A 148 -7.13 -60.25 -3.70
C LEU A 148 -5.97 -59.42 -4.25
N LYS A 149 -4.77 -59.65 -3.72
CA LYS A 149 -3.52 -59.15 -4.27
C LYS A 149 -2.62 -60.30 -4.68
N HIS A 150 -1.96 -60.17 -5.82
CA HIS A 150 -0.99 -61.13 -6.31
C HIS A 150 0.41 -60.54 -6.23
N TYR A 151 1.30 -61.24 -5.53
CA TYR A 151 2.71 -60.92 -5.49
C TYR A 151 3.47 -61.80 -6.49
N ASP A 152 4.25 -61.15 -7.36
CA ASP A 152 5.21 -61.80 -8.24
C ASP A 152 6.63 -61.65 -7.66
N PRO A 153 7.20 -62.70 -7.05
CA PRO A 153 8.53 -62.63 -6.45
C PRO A 153 9.63 -62.35 -7.47
N GLU A 154 9.50 -62.78 -8.73
CA GLU A 154 10.53 -62.58 -9.75
C GLU A 154 10.65 -61.12 -10.17
N LYS A 155 9.52 -60.41 -10.18
CA LYS A 155 9.45 -58.98 -10.54
C LYS A 155 9.48 -58.06 -9.33
N ALA A 156 9.43 -58.61 -8.11
CA ALA A 156 9.20 -57.87 -6.87
C ALA A 156 8.01 -56.90 -7.01
N GLN A 157 6.89 -57.40 -7.55
CA GLN A 157 5.72 -56.58 -7.88
C GLN A 157 4.46 -57.14 -7.25
N LEU A 158 3.74 -56.31 -6.51
CA LEU A 158 2.42 -56.63 -5.95
C LEU A 158 1.34 -55.95 -6.80
N ARG A 159 0.35 -56.70 -7.26
CA ARG A 159 -0.77 -56.16 -8.07
C ARG A 159 -2.12 -56.52 -7.48
N TYR A 160 -3.10 -55.65 -7.65
CA TYR A 160 -4.48 -55.96 -7.29
C TYR A 160 -5.17 -56.81 -8.36
N VAL A 161 -5.84 -57.88 -7.93
CA VAL A 161 -6.41 -58.92 -8.80
C VAL A 161 -7.94 -58.87 -8.88
N GLY A 162 -8.60 -58.41 -7.81
CA GLY A 162 -10.05 -58.29 -7.78
C GLY A 162 -10.65 -58.56 -6.40
N LEU A 163 -11.98 -58.68 -6.36
CA LEU A 163 -12.71 -59.13 -5.16
C LEU A 163 -13.29 -60.52 -5.37
N LEU A 164 -13.41 -61.26 -4.29
CA LEU A 164 -14.03 -62.58 -4.27
C LEU A 164 -15.00 -62.68 -3.09
N SER A 165 -16.21 -63.17 -3.37
CA SER A 165 -17.16 -63.57 -2.33
C SER A 165 -16.84 -65.00 -1.92
N VAL A 166 -16.55 -65.23 -0.65
CA VAL A 166 -16.22 -66.55 -0.09
C VAL A 166 -17.20 -66.91 1.01
N LYS A 167 -17.52 -68.20 1.17
CA LYS A 167 -18.30 -68.65 2.32
C LYS A 167 -17.39 -68.69 3.54
N VAL A 168 -17.77 -68.06 4.65
CA VAL A 168 -16.97 -68.01 5.87
C VAL A 168 -16.78 -69.42 6.45
N SER A 169 -17.73 -70.33 6.19
CA SER A 169 -17.65 -71.76 6.53
C SER A 169 -16.82 -72.62 5.57
N SER A 170 -16.38 -72.10 4.42
CA SER A 170 -15.57 -72.84 3.44
C SER A 170 -14.07 -72.75 3.75
N ARG A 171 -13.28 -73.63 3.13
CA ARG A 171 -11.82 -73.64 3.28
C ARG A 171 -11.13 -72.80 2.19
N PRO A 172 -10.02 -72.10 2.48
CA PRO A 172 -9.25 -71.40 1.45
C PRO A 172 -8.75 -72.32 0.32
N SER A 173 -8.57 -73.62 0.59
CA SER A 173 -8.25 -74.61 -0.45
C SER A 173 -9.26 -74.62 -1.62
N GLU A 174 -10.53 -74.29 -1.36
CA GLU A 174 -11.62 -74.32 -2.35
C GLU A 174 -11.51 -73.17 -3.37
N ILE A 175 -10.88 -72.05 -3.00
CA ILE A 175 -10.71 -70.89 -3.89
C ILE A 175 -9.43 -70.93 -4.72
N LEU A 176 -8.49 -71.83 -4.42
CA LEU A 176 -7.20 -71.95 -5.13
C LEU A 176 -7.34 -72.10 -6.65
N PRO A 177 -8.27 -72.91 -7.21
CA PRO A 177 -8.46 -72.98 -8.66
C PRO A 177 -8.84 -71.64 -9.28
N LYS A 178 -9.65 -70.84 -8.56
CA LYS A 178 -10.06 -69.50 -9.01
C LYS A 178 -8.88 -68.53 -8.95
N LEU A 179 -8.06 -68.57 -7.90
CA LEU A 179 -6.85 -67.76 -7.78
C LEU A 179 -5.83 -68.07 -8.89
N ARG A 180 -5.63 -69.35 -9.22
CA ARG A 180 -4.79 -69.77 -10.36
C ARG A 180 -5.27 -69.14 -11.66
N SER A 181 -6.58 -69.23 -11.93
CA SER A 181 -7.17 -68.65 -13.13
C SER A 181 -7.00 -67.13 -13.18
N LEU A 182 -7.12 -66.44 -12.06
CA LEU A 182 -6.97 -64.98 -11.98
C LEU A 182 -5.52 -64.52 -12.14
N ALA A 183 -4.55 -65.29 -11.66
CA ALA A 183 -3.13 -64.98 -11.83
C ALA A 183 -2.53 -65.50 -13.15
N GLY A 184 -3.25 -66.37 -13.88
CA GLY A 184 -2.78 -67.00 -15.11
C GLY A 184 -1.84 -68.19 -14.86
N PHE A 185 -1.95 -68.86 -13.71
CA PHE A 185 -1.11 -70.00 -13.36
C PHE A 185 -1.62 -71.32 -13.94
N CYS A 186 -0.70 -72.25 -14.21
CA CYS A 186 -1.04 -73.63 -14.55
C CYS A 186 -1.72 -74.34 -13.36
N LEU A 187 -2.59 -75.30 -13.64
CA LEU A 187 -3.33 -76.06 -12.60
C LEU A 187 -2.41 -76.85 -11.65
N SER A 188 -1.20 -77.18 -12.09
CA SER A 188 -0.17 -77.88 -11.32
C SER A 188 0.61 -76.99 -10.36
N GLU A 189 0.45 -75.67 -10.42
CA GLU A 189 1.20 -74.74 -9.57
C GLU A 189 0.62 -74.70 -8.16
N THR A 190 1.53 -74.68 -7.19
CA THR A 190 1.24 -74.54 -5.76
C THR A 190 1.30 -73.07 -5.37
N ILE A 191 0.31 -72.62 -4.61
CA ILE A 191 0.12 -71.22 -4.21
C ILE A 191 0.12 -71.16 -2.68
N GLU A 192 0.75 -70.12 -2.14
CA GLU A 192 0.65 -69.72 -0.74
C GLU A 192 -0.26 -68.51 -0.59
N LEU A 193 -0.94 -68.44 0.55
CA LEU A 193 -1.86 -67.37 0.93
C LEU A 193 -1.32 -66.65 2.15
N TYR A 194 -1.47 -65.33 2.15
CA TYR A 194 -1.08 -64.44 3.24
C TYR A 194 -2.22 -63.45 3.50
N GLU A 195 -2.46 -63.14 4.76
CA GLU A 195 -3.33 -62.05 5.17
C GLU A 195 -2.50 -60.78 5.34
N GLU A 196 -2.93 -59.70 4.71
CA GLU A 196 -2.37 -58.38 4.97
C GLU A 196 -3.26 -57.67 6.00
N ILE A 197 -2.83 -57.70 7.26
CA ILE A 197 -3.56 -57.15 8.40
C ILE A 197 -3.35 -55.63 8.47
N LYS A 198 -2.09 -55.21 8.36
CA LYS A 198 -1.68 -53.80 8.47
C LYS A 198 -0.35 -53.56 7.76
N PHE A 199 -0.22 -52.44 7.06
CA PHE A 199 1.04 -52.07 6.43
C PHE A 199 1.79 -50.94 7.16
N GLU A 200 1.11 -49.83 7.48
CA GLU A 200 1.71 -48.67 8.15
C GLU A 200 1.17 -48.49 9.59
N PRO A 201 2.01 -48.09 10.58
CA PRO A 201 3.44 -47.74 10.48
C PRO A 201 4.39 -48.94 10.58
N SER A 202 3.86 -50.15 10.73
CA SER A 202 4.63 -51.39 10.83
C SER A 202 3.89 -52.50 10.11
N VAL A 203 4.63 -53.28 9.33
CA VAL A 203 4.07 -54.37 8.52
C VAL A 203 3.63 -55.51 9.43
N TRP A 204 2.39 -55.94 9.26
CA TRP A 204 1.82 -57.12 9.88
C TRP A 204 1.12 -57.95 8.79
N CYS A 205 1.77 -59.05 8.43
CA CYS A 205 1.32 -59.96 7.39
C CYS A 205 1.55 -61.41 7.85
N GLU A 206 0.49 -62.21 7.83
CA GLU A 206 0.49 -63.58 8.37
C GLU A 206 0.17 -64.60 7.29
N ALA A 207 0.67 -65.83 7.41
CA ALA A 207 0.37 -66.90 6.46
C ALA A 207 -1.01 -67.51 6.78
N ILE A 208 -1.83 -67.74 5.75
CA ILE A 208 -3.17 -68.34 5.90
C ILE A 208 -3.06 -69.86 5.73
N ASP A 209 -3.54 -70.61 6.73
CA ASP A 209 -3.68 -72.05 6.64
C ASP A 209 -4.85 -72.43 5.71
N ILE A 210 -4.53 -73.09 4.60
CA ILE A 210 -5.51 -73.47 3.57
C ILE A 210 -6.49 -74.57 4.02
N HIS A 211 -6.21 -75.25 5.13
CA HIS A 211 -7.02 -76.36 5.63
C HIS A 211 -8.06 -75.95 6.68
N ASN A 212 -7.88 -74.78 7.30
CA ASN A 212 -8.86 -74.20 8.22
C ASN A 212 -10.00 -73.52 7.45
N THR A 213 -11.13 -73.25 8.12
CA THR A 213 -12.19 -72.43 7.52
C THR A 213 -11.82 -70.95 7.60
N PHE A 214 -12.36 -70.13 6.70
CA PHE A 214 -12.16 -68.68 6.76
C PHE A 214 -12.58 -68.10 8.12
N SER A 215 -13.65 -68.62 8.73
CA SER A 215 -14.07 -68.22 10.09
C SER A 215 -13.04 -68.51 11.18
N ALA A 216 -12.32 -69.63 11.06
CA ALA A 216 -11.33 -70.04 12.05
C ALA A 216 -10.05 -69.20 11.95
N GLY A 217 -9.76 -68.66 10.77
CA GLY A 217 -8.71 -67.66 10.57
C GLY A 217 -9.20 -66.22 10.74
N GLU A 218 -10.38 -66.01 11.34
CA GLU A 218 -10.98 -64.69 11.59
C GLU A 218 -11.14 -63.79 10.34
N ILE A 219 -11.17 -64.38 9.15
CA ILE A 219 -11.29 -63.64 7.88
C ILE A 219 -12.72 -63.11 7.72
N ILE A 220 -12.85 -61.79 7.61
CA ILE A 220 -14.09 -61.04 7.47
C ILE A 220 -14.15 -60.26 6.15
N THR A 221 -15.31 -59.63 5.90
CA THR A 221 -15.47 -58.72 4.76
C THR A 221 -14.50 -57.55 4.90
N GLY A 222 -13.81 -57.22 3.81
CA GLY A 222 -12.81 -56.15 3.78
C GLY A 222 -11.37 -56.62 3.96
N ASP A 223 -11.15 -57.89 4.31
CA ASP A 223 -9.80 -58.43 4.45
C ASP A 223 -9.09 -58.61 3.11
N ILE A 224 -7.77 -58.56 3.16
CA ILE A 224 -6.90 -58.60 2.00
C ILE A 224 -6.12 -59.90 2.05
N ILE A 225 -6.37 -60.75 1.07
CA ILE A 225 -5.63 -61.97 0.85
C ILE A 225 -4.60 -61.71 -0.25
N CYS A 226 -3.34 -61.72 0.15
CA CYS A 226 -2.21 -61.75 -0.76
C CYS A 226 -1.90 -63.21 -1.13
N PHE A 227 -1.54 -63.46 -2.38
CA PHE A 227 -1.13 -64.79 -2.81
C PHE A 227 0.03 -64.76 -3.79
N GLN A 228 0.85 -65.81 -3.74
CA GLN A 228 2.02 -65.97 -4.60
C GLN A 228 2.22 -67.44 -4.98
N LYS A 229 2.97 -67.70 -6.06
CA LYS A 229 3.46 -69.05 -6.37
C LYS A 229 4.54 -69.47 -5.38
N ILE A 230 4.57 -70.76 -5.02
CA ILE A 230 5.69 -71.33 -4.26
C ILE A 230 6.90 -71.40 -5.19
N LEU A 231 8.01 -70.77 -4.79
CA LEU A 231 9.25 -70.79 -5.55
C LEU A 231 9.93 -72.16 -5.40
N LYS A 232 10.32 -72.78 -6.53
CA LYS A 232 11.13 -73.99 -6.54
C LYS A 232 12.62 -73.58 -6.57
N PRO A 233 13.52 -74.21 -5.79
CA PRO A 233 14.95 -73.95 -5.92
C PRO A 233 15.41 -74.23 -7.36
N PRO A 234 16.26 -73.38 -8.00
CA PRO A 234 17.14 -72.36 -7.44
C PRO A 234 16.64 -70.89 -7.53
N ASP A 235 15.37 -70.64 -7.86
CA ASP A 235 14.81 -69.29 -8.10
C ASP A 235 14.56 -68.48 -6.81
N ILE A 236 15.59 -68.27 -5.99
CA ILE A 236 15.48 -67.46 -4.76
C ILE A 236 15.50 -65.97 -5.14
N SER A 237 14.31 -65.37 -5.18
CA SER A 237 14.15 -63.91 -5.31
C SER A 237 14.75 -63.17 -4.10
N LYS A 238 15.13 -61.90 -4.32
CA LYS A 238 15.58 -60.96 -3.28
C LYS A 238 14.56 -60.81 -2.13
N TYR A 239 13.27 -60.96 -2.43
CA TYR A 239 12.18 -60.93 -1.46
C TYR A 239 11.27 -62.16 -1.68
N PRO A 240 11.56 -63.29 -1.04
CA PRO A 240 10.95 -64.58 -1.36
C PRO A 240 9.48 -64.70 -0.93
N SER A 241 9.04 -63.90 0.05
CA SER A 241 7.65 -63.90 0.54
C SER A 241 7.02 -62.51 0.50
N VAL A 242 5.68 -62.46 0.45
CA VAL A 242 4.90 -61.22 0.57
C VAL A 242 5.35 -60.41 1.78
N ALA A 243 5.46 -61.04 2.95
CA ALA A 243 5.87 -60.37 4.19
C ALA A 243 7.26 -59.71 4.07
N SER A 244 8.24 -60.39 3.47
CA SER A 244 9.59 -59.85 3.29
C SER A 244 9.63 -58.64 2.34
N PHE A 245 8.79 -58.65 1.30
CA PHE A 245 8.68 -57.54 0.36
C PHE A 245 8.03 -56.32 1.02
N LEU A 246 6.92 -56.52 1.74
CA LEU A 246 6.25 -55.44 2.46
C LEU A 246 7.18 -54.75 3.47
N GLN A 247 7.94 -55.54 4.26
CA GLN A 247 8.86 -54.98 5.26
C GLN A 247 9.94 -54.09 4.62
N HIS A 248 10.53 -54.53 3.50
CA HIS A 248 11.54 -53.76 2.80
C HIS A 248 11.04 -52.36 2.37
N VAL A 249 9.81 -52.29 1.87
CA VAL A 249 9.24 -51.02 1.40
C VAL A 249 8.92 -50.08 2.57
N CYS A 250 8.49 -50.62 3.71
CA CYS A 250 8.29 -49.85 4.94
C CYS A 250 9.60 -49.19 5.38
N ASP A 251 10.71 -49.94 5.43
CA ASP A 251 12.01 -49.44 5.87
C ASP A 251 12.56 -48.31 4.96
N GLN A 252 12.33 -48.40 3.64
CA GLN A 252 12.73 -47.35 2.69
C GLN A 252 11.98 -46.04 2.90
N LYS A 253 10.65 -46.09 3.12
CA LYS A 253 9.84 -44.89 3.38
C LYS A 253 10.33 -44.17 4.65
N THR A 254 10.58 -44.92 5.73
CA THR A 254 11.05 -44.35 7.00
C THR A 254 12.39 -43.64 6.84
N TYR A 255 13.34 -44.22 6.08
CA TYR A 255 14.63 -43.60 5.82
C TYR A 255 14.52 -42.26 5.07
N GLU A 256 13.63 -42.18 4.09
CA GLU A 256 13.46 -40.98 3.26
C GLU A 256 12.77 -39.83 4.03
N GLU A 257 11.84 -40.15 4.93
CA GLU A 257 11.23 -39.17 5.84
C GLU A 257 12.23 -38.61 6.84
N VAL A 258 13.03 -39.48 7.47
CA VAL A 258 14.10 -39.07 8.41
C VAL A 258 15.12 -38.16 7.72
N ARG A 259 15.48 -38.46 6.47
CA ARG A 259 16.39 -37.62 5.68
C ARG A 259 15.84 -36.22 5.41
N LYS A 260 14.54 -36.10 5.12
CA LYS A 260 13.87 -34.79 4.92
C LYS A 260 13.87 -33.95 6.20
N VAL A 261 13.60 -34.58 7.34
CA VAL A 261 13.64 -33.89 8.64
C VAL A 261 15.04 -33.32 8.90
N HIS A 262 16.08 -34.12 8.66
CA HIS A 262 17.45 -33.67 8.88
C HIS A 262 17.85 -32.46 8.02
N ILE A 263 17.47 -32.45 6.73
CA ILE A 263 17.72 -31.31 5.82
C ILE A 263 17.01 -30.04 6.32
N LEU A 264 15.77 -30.15 6.78
CA LEU A 264 15.02 -29.02 7.32
C LEU A 264 15.61 -28.49 8.62
N GLU A 265 16.15 -29.38 9.47
CA GLU A 265 16.86 -28.97 10.69
C GLU A 265 18.12 -28.15 10.38
N GLU A 266 18.91 -28.55 9.37
CA GLU A 266 20.09 -27.79 8.91
C GLU A 266 19.71 -26.39 8.37
N GLU A 267 18.61 -26.30 7.62
CA GLU A 267 18.10 -25.04 7.08
C GLU A 267 17.63 -24.09 8.20
N ILE A 268 16.94 -24.62 9.23
CA ILE A 268 16.53 -23.86 10.42
C ILE A 268 17.73 -23.28 11.16
N VAL A 269 18.81 -24.06 11.34
CA VAL A 269 20.03 -23.59 12.01
C VAL A 269 20.66 -22.43 11.22
N THR A 270 20.71 -22.54 9.89
CA THR A 270 21.25 -21.51 9.01
C THR A 270 20.45 -20.20 9.09
N LEU A 271 19.12 -20.30 9.04
CA LEU A 271 18.24 -19.13 9.14
C LEU A 271 18.32 -18.44 10.52
N LYS A 272 18.46 -19.22 11.61
CA LYS A 272 18.69 -18.67 12.96
C LYS A 272 19.98 -17.86 13.01
N HIS A 273 21.08 -18.38 12.46
CA HIS A 273 22.35 -17.66 12.43
C HIS A 273 22.28 -16.34 11.63
N GLN A 274 21.55 -16.33 10.52
CA GLN A 274 21.31 -15.11 9.73
C GLN A 274 20.49 -14.08 10.52
N ALA A 275 19.46 -14.51 11.25
CA ALA A 275 18.65 -13.63 12.09
C ALA A 275 19.47 -13.00 13.23
N ASP A 276 20.31 -13.78 13.91
CA ASP A 276 21.20 -13.28 14.97
C ASP A 276 22.21 -12.26 14.42
N THR A 277 22.76 -12.52 13.23
CA THR A 277 23.67 -11.59 12.55
C THR A 277 22.98 -10.26 12.21
N TYR A 278 21.72 -10.33 11.73
CA TYR A 278 20.91 -9.15 11.44
C TYR A 278 20.58 -8.34 12.71
N LEU A 279 20.31 -9.01 13.84
CA LEU A 279 20.08 -8.35 15.13
C LEU A 279 21.32 -7.58 15.60
N VAL A 280 22.51 -8.19 15.51
CA VAL A 280 23.78 -7.52 15.86
C VAL A 280 24.04 -6.31 14.95
N GLN A 281 23.74 -6.42 13.66
CA GLN A 281 23.86 -5.28 12.73
C GLN A 281 22.85 -4.17 13.06
N LYS A 282 21.63 -4.53 13.42
CA LYS A 282 20.59 -3.59 13.86
C LYS A 282 21.01 -2.86 15.14
N GLU A 283 21.53 -3.56 16.15
CA GLU A 283 22.01 -2.94 17.39
C GLU A 283 23.20 -2.00 17.16
N LYS A 284 24.15 -2.38 16.27
CA LYS A 284 25.23 -1.49 15.85
C LYS A 284 24.72 -0.24 15.14
N ALA A 285 23.73 -0.38 14.27
CA ALA A 285 23.10 0.74 13.58
C ALA A 285 22.31 1.65 14.54
N VAL A 286 21.61 1.09 15.55
CA VAL A 286 20.94 1.86 16.61
C VAL A 286 21.96 2.59 17.46
N THR A 287 23.06 1.95 17.85
CA THR A 287 24.12 2.59 18.65
C THR A 287 24.79 3.72 17.86
N ALA A 288 25.08 3.51 16.58
CA ALA A 288 25.60 4.55 15.70
C ALA A 288 24.59 5.70 15.51
N TYR A 289 23.31 5.39 15.37
CA TYR A 289 22.23 6.37 15.30
C TYR A 289 22.12 7.19 16.59
N ASP A 290 22.19 6.54 17.77
CA ASP A 290 22.13 7.21 19.06
C ASP A 290 23.37 8.09 19.30
N GLN A 291 24.54 7.66 18.82
CA GLN A 291 25.75 8.47 18.86
C GLN A 291 25.63 9.73 17.98
N VAL A 292 25.15 9.57 16.73
CA VAL A 292 24.90 10.70 15.82
C VAL A 292 23.80 11.62 16.37
N LYS A 293 22.75 11.06 16.98
CA LYS A 293 21.68 11.83 17.63
C LYS A 293 22.22 12.61 18.83
N HIS A 294 23.08 12.01 19.64
CA HIS A 294 23.72 12.68 20.77
C HIS A 294 24.63 13.83 20.32
N GLU A 295 25.43 13.62 19.28
CA GLU A 295 26.26 14.66 18.66
C GLU A 295 25.40 15.80 18.10
N ARG A 296 24.30 15.47 17.41
CA ARG A 296 23.32 16.45 16.93
C ARG A 296 22.70 17.24 18.08
N ASP A 297 22.25 16.58 19.13
CA ASP A 297 21.57 17.22 20.27
C ASP A 297 22.55 18.12 21.07
N ASN A 298 23.82 17.74 21.15
CA ASN A 298 24.88 18.58 21.71
C ASN A 298 25.17 19.78 20.81
N ALA A 299 25.25 19.60 19.49
CA ALA A 299 25.40 20.70 18.53
C ALA A 299 24.21 21.66 18.58
N VAL A 300 22.97 21.15 18.71
CA VAL A 300 21.75 21.95 18.88
C VAL A 300 21.75 22.69 20.21
N ARG A 301 22.19 22.07 21.32
CA ARG A 301 22.35 22.75 22.61
C ARG A 301 23.39 23.86 22.53
N GLN A 302 24.56 23.59 21.94
CA GLN A 302 25.62 24.57 21.77
C GLN A 302 25.18 25.70 20.83
N MET A 303 24.43 25.39 19.76
CA MET A 303 23.76 26.37 18.90
C MET A 303 22.75 27.21 19.69
N ASN A 304 21.92 26.62 20.55
CA ASN A 304 20.94 27.36 21.35
C ASN A 304 21.60 28.23 22.44
N GLU A 305 22.71 27.78 23.04
CA GLU A 305 23.52 28.57 23.95
C GLU A 305 24.19 29.76 23.24
N LEU A 306 24.70 29.55 22.03
CA LEU A 306 25.22 30.61 21.15
C LEU A 306 24.10 31.56 20.66
N ARG A 307 22.90 31.03 20.40
CA ARG A 307 21.69 31.77 20.00
C ARG A 307 21.18 32.68 21.11
N ASN A 308 21.36 32.31 22.37
CA ASN A 308 21.03 33.15 23.52
C ASN A 308 22.05 34.29 23.75
N GLN A 309 23.22 34.24 23.11
CA GLN A 309 24.28 35.24 23.27
C GLN A 309 24.43 36.20 22.08
N SER A 310 23.81 35.92 20.93
CA SER A 310 23.93 36.74 19.72
C SER A 310 22.60 36.90 19.00
N THR A 311 22.11 38.13 18.97
CA THR A 311 20.95 38.56 18.18
C THR A 311 21.12 38.28 16.67
N HIS A 312 20.13 37.59 16.08
CA HIS A 312 19.68 37.67 14.67
C HIS A 312 20.46 36.95 13.56
N VAL A 313 20.46 35.61 13.46
CA VAL A 313 20.71 34.91 12.18
C VAL A 313 19.98 33.56 12.11
N ILE A 314 19.30 33.27 10.98
CA ILE A 314 19.00 31.89 10.54
C ILE A 314 20.06 31.49 9.50
N LEU A 315 20.73 30.36 9.72
CA LEU A 315 21.52 29.66 8.70
C LEU A 315 20.59 28.63 8.08
N ASP A 316 20.26 28.81 6.81
CA ASP A 316 19.53 27.78 6.07
C ASP A 316 20.17 27.59 4.70
N PHE A 317 20.27 26.32 4.30
CA PHE A 317 20.79 25.78 3.04
C PHE A 317 22.31 25.78 2.81
N SER A 318 22.81 24.58 2.48
CA SER A 318 24.16 24.31 1.98
C SER A 318 24.35 24.88 0.58
N ARG A 319 25.50 25.51 0.33
CA ARG A 319 25.90 26.06 -0.96
C ARG A 319 26.02 24.99 -2.04
N LYS A 320 26.15 23.71 -1.67
CA LYS A 320 26.07 22.62 -2.65
C LYS A 320 24.70 22.52 -3.30
N ASP A 321 23.64 22.75 -2.54
CA ASP A 321 22.27 22.79 -3.07
C ASP A 321 22.11 24.08 -3.89
N LEU A 322 22.69 25.21 -3.49
CA LEU A 322 22.70 26.42 -4.32
C LEU A 322 23.52 26.24 -5.62
N ASP A 323 24.68 25.60 -5.58
CA ASP A 323 25.57 25.36 -6.72
C ASP A 323 24.92 24.40 -7.74
N GLN A 324 24.14 23.41 -7.28
CA GLN A 324 23.30 22.56 -8.15
C GLN A 324 22.06 23.29 -8.70
N ALA A 325 21.51 24.26 -7.95
CA ALA A 325 20.43 25.14 -8.41
C ALA A 325 20.91 26.06 -9.53
N THR A 326 22.18 26.43 -9.42
CA THR A 326 22.86 27.47 -10.18
C THR A 326 23.73 26.92 -11.31
N GLU A 327 23.61 25.64 -11.67
CA GLU A 327 24.23 25.13 -12.91
C GLU A 327 23.66 25.86 -14.15
N HIS A 328 22.45 26.44 -14.03
CA HIS A 328 21.83 27.37 -14.97
C HIS A 328 22.12 28.87 -14.70
N PHE A 329 22.73 29.21 -13.56
CA PHE A 329 22.92 30.58 -13.07
C PHE A 329 24.40 30.86 -12.74
N LYS A 330 25.28 30.57 -13.70
CA LYS A 330 26.75 30.60 -13.59
C LYS A 330 27.41 31.95 -13.25
N ASN A 331 26.66 33.02 -13.01
CA ASN A 331 27.25 34.35 -12.82
C ASN A 331 26.98 34.91 -11.42
N ALA A 332 28.06 35.36 -10.76
CA ALA A 332 28.10 36.03 -9.45
C ALA A 332 27.25 37.32 -9.35
N SER A 333 26.49 37.68 -10.38
CA SER A 333 25.56 38.81 -10.43
C SER A 333 24.26 38.59 -9.65
N GLU A 334 23.89 37.36 -9.27
CA GLU A 334 22.53 37.03 -8.82
C GLU A 334 22.30 36.94 -7.29
N VAL A 335 23.33 36.75 -6.47
CA VAL A 335 23.25 37.04 -5.01
C VAL A 335 22.87 38.51 -4.78
N SER A 336 23.18 39.37 -5.76
CA SER A 336 22.76 40.77 -5.81
C SER A 336 21.25 40.94 -6.01
N ILE A 337 20.55 39.99 -6.64
CA ILE A 337 19.09 40.05 -6.88
C ILE A 337 18.33 39.78 -5.59
N LEU A 338 18.75 38.79 -4.79
CA LEU A 338 18.18 38.53 -3.45
C LEU A 338 18.32 39.73 -2.50
N ARG A 339 19.34 40.58 -2.68
CA ARG A 339 19.51 41.84 -1.93
C ARG A 339 18.54 42.95 -2.36
N GLN A 340 18.03 42.89 -3.59
CA GLN A 340 17.18 43.93 -4.17
C GLN A 340 15.69 43.72 -3.83
N TRP A 341 15.31 42.51 -3.43
CA TRP A 341 13.91 42.16 -3.19
C TRP A 341 13.54 42.40 -1.75
N ARG A 342 12.98 43.58 -1.49
CA ARG A 342 12.50 43.97 -0.17
C ARG A 342 11.00 44.11 -0.21
N HIS A 343 10.32 43.19 0.47
CA HIS A 343 8.88 43.23 0.66
C HIS A 343 8.57 42.89 2.14
N PRO A 344 7.60 43.55 2.79
CA PRO A 344 7.27 43.28 4.19
C PRO A 344 6.94 41.81 4.50
N ASN A 345 6.44 41.07 3.52
CA ASN A 345 6.06 39.66 3.62
C ASN A 345 7.00 38.71 2.88
N ILE A 346 8.23 39.13 2.56
CA ILE A 346 9.28 38.26 2.03
C ILE A 346 10.48 38.33 2.98
N ILE A 347 11.09 37.18 3.25
CA ILE A 347 12.21 37.15 4.20
C ILE A 347 13.40 37.95 3.68
N THR A 348 13.98 38.77 4.57
CA THR A 348 15.12 39.62 4.24
C THR A 348 16.40 38.80 4.24
N PHE A 349 17.03 38.72 3.08
CA PHE A 349 18.36 38.17 2.92
C PHE A 349 19.43 39.13 3.49
N ILE A 350 20.26 38.62 4.42
CA ILE A 350 21.32 39.39 5.07
C ILE A 350 22.66 39.20 4.35
N GLY A 351 23.02 37.95 4.01
CA GLY A 351 24.30 37.67 3.35
C GLY A 351 24.60 36.18 3.18
N VAL A 352 25.85 35.89 2.79
CA VAL A 352 26.36 34.52 2.63
C VAL A 352 27.52 34.31 3.59
N CYS A 353 27.53 33.18 4.30
CA CYS A 353 28.67 32.78 5.11
C CYS A 353 29.60 31.86 4.28
N SER A 354 30.73 32.39 3.85
CA SER A 354 31.66 31.68 2.95
C SER A 354 32.37 30.48 3.57
N LYS A 355 32.44 30.38 4.90
CA LYS A 355 33.12 29.29 5.62
C LYS A 355 32.30 28.01 5.71
N VAL A 356 30.99 28.15 5.96
CA VAL A 356 30.05 27.02 6.06
C VAL A 356 29.23 26.85 4.79
N SER A 357 29.39 27.77 3.83
CA SER A 357 28.65 27.72 2.58
C SER A 357 27.13 27.84 2.82
N ASP A 358 26.69 28.73 3.72
CA ASP A 358 25.26 28.87 4.03
C ASP A 358 24.73 30.28 3.75
N LEU A 359 23.42 30.38 3.49
CA LEU A 359 22.71 31.66 3.36
C LEU A 359 22.24 32.15 4.74
N VAL A 360 22.34 33.46 4.94
CA VAL A 360 22.04 34.15 6.20
C VAL A 360 20.81 35.02 5.98
N TYR A 361 19.75 34.75 6.74
CA TYR A 361 18.49 35.49 6.72
C TYR A 361 18.18 36.15 8.08
N GLU A 362 17.27 37.11 8.07
CA GLU A 362 16.69 37.65 9.31
C GLU A 362 16.03 36.54 10.14
N TRP A 363 16.13 36.67 11.46
CA TRP A 363 15.57 35.67 12.37
C TRP A 363 14.14 36.04 12.77
N LEU A 364 13.23 35.07 12.63
CA LEU A 364 11.83 35.18 12.99
C LEU A 364 11.54 34.29 14.23
N PRO A 365 11.15 34.87 15.39
CA PRO A 365 11.08 34.16 16.67
C PRO A 365 10.01 33.07 16.75
N ASN A 366 8.91 33.21 16.01
CA ASN A 366 7.78 32.29 16.10
C ASN A 366 7.89 31.10 15.13
N GLY A 367 9.04 30.91 14.49
CA GLY A 367 9.31 29.76 13.64
C GLY A 367 8.49 29.75 12.34
N ASN A 368 8.23 28.56 11.81
CA ASN A 368 7.45 28.36 10.58
C ASN A 368 5.96 28.12 10.87
N LEU A 369 5.12 28.29 9.85
CA LEU A 369 3.66 28.15 9.96
C LEU A 369 3.23 26.69 10.21
N GLU A 370 3.97 25.71 9.71
CA GLU A 370 3.69 24.27 9.93
C GLU A 370 3.62 23.95 11.42
N ASP A 371 4.68 24.31 12.15
CA ASP A 371 4.81 24.09 13.60
C ASP A 371 3.74 24.85 14.39
N ARG A 372 3.31 26.00 13.88
CA ARG A 372 2.30 26.86 14.52
C ARG A 372 0.87 26.37 14.29
N ILE A 373 0.61 25.67 13.19
CA ILE A 373 -0.68 24.99 12.95
C ILE A 373 -0.82 23.78 13.89
N ILE A 374 0.23 22.97 14.04
CA ILE A 374 0.19 21.77 14.91
C ILE A 374 0.51 22.05 16.39
N CYS A 375 0.74 23.32 16.75
CA CYS A 375 1.07 23.77 18.10
C CYS A 375 2.30 23.05 18.71
N THR A 376 3.36 22.85 17.90
CA THR A 376 4.63 22.26 18.35
C THR A 376 5.14 22.98 19.61
N ASN A 377 5.74 22.22 20.54
CA ASN A 377 6.24 22.71 21.83
C ASN A 377 5.17 23.41 22.71
N ASN A 378 3.90 22.98 22.62
CA ASN A 378 2.77 23.57 23.36
C ASN A 378 2.59 25.07 23.11
N SER A 379 2.96 25.53 21.92
CA SER A 379 2.79 26.91 21.53
C SER A 379 1.29 27.22 21.34
N PRO A 380 0.80 28.43 21.71
CA PRO A 380 -0.63 28.72 21.70
C PRO A 380 -1.18 28.66 20.26
N PRO A 381 -2.42 28.20 20.05
CA PRO A 381 -3.02 28.14 18.72
C PRO A 381 -3.11 29.55 18.11
N LEU A 382 -2.93 29.64 16.78
CA LEU A 382 -3.17 30.87 16.06
C LEU A 382 -4.67 31.16 16.04
N SER A 383 -5.06 32.36 16.47
CA SER A 383 -6.44 32.83 16.35
C SER A 383 -6.87 32.92 14.88
N TRP A 384 -8.17 32.80 14.62
CA TRP A 384 -8.73 32.94 13.27
C TRP A 384 -8.27 34.23 12.61
N TYR A 385 -8.18 35.32 13.38
CA TYR A 385 -7.71 36.63 12.93
C TYR A 385 -6.24 36.61 12.45
N ASN A 386 -5.36 35.94 13.19
CA ASN A 386 -3.96 35.81 12.75
C ASN A 386 -3.88 34.92 11.51
N ARG A 387 -4.72 33.90 11.39
CA ARG A 387 -4.76 33.02 10.21
C ARG A 387 -5.22 33.76 8.96
N THR A 388 -6.29 34.55 9.02
CA THR A 388 -6.75 35.38 7.89
C THR A 388 -5.70 36.41 7.49
N GLN A 389 -5.02 37.01 8.48
CA GLN A 389 -3.94 37.96 8.24
C GLN A 389 -2.76 37.31 7.51
N ILE A 390 -2.35 36.11 7.92
CA ILE A 390 -1.29 35.34 7.25
C ILE A 390 -1.68 35.00 5.81
N ILE A 391 -2.94 34.60 5.55
CA ILE A 391 -3.42 34.33 4.18
C ILE A 391 -3.24 35.56 3.29
N GLY A 392 -3.70 36.74 3.76
CA GLY A 392 -3.55 37.98 3.00
C GLY A 392 -2.10 38.38 2.76
N GLU A 393 -1.23 38.16 3.73
CA GLU A 393 0.20 38.45 3.61
C GLU A 393 0.91 37.54 2.61
N ILE A 394 0.51 36.26 2.52
CA ILE A 394 0.97 35.35 1.48
C ILE A 394 0.50 35.86 0.11
N CYS A 395 -0.77 36.28 -0.03
CA CYS A 395 -1.28 36.87 -1.28
C CYS A 395 -0.46 38.10 -1.70
N CYS A 396 -0.17 39.02 -0.78
CA CYS A 396 0.67 40.19 -1.05
C CYS A 396 2.07 39.80 -1.55
N ALA A 397 2.71 38.82 -0.90
CA ALA A 397 4.01 38.33 -1.31
C ALA A 397 3.97 37.71 -2.72
N LEU A 398 2.98 36.86 -3.01
CA LEU A 398 2.82 36.23 -4.32
C LEU A 398 2.52 37.24 -5.42
N LEU A 399 1.62 38.20 -5.18
CA LEU A 399 1.33 39.29 -6.12
C LEU A 399 2.60 40.08 -6.45
N PHE A 400 3.43 40.38 -5.45
CA PHE A 400 4.73 41.03 -5.66
C PHE A 400 5.65 40.16 -6.54
N LEU A 401 5.77 38.86 -6.26
CA LEU A 401 6.61 37.94 -7.04
C LEU A 401 6.12 37.81 -8.49
N HIS A 402 4.81 37.66 -8.69
CA HIS A 402 4.17 37.49 -10.00
C HIS A 402 4.19 38.77 -10.84
N SER A 403 4.30 39.95 -10.20
CA SER A 403 4.36 41.25 -10.88
C SER A 403 5.74 41.60 -11.46
N ASN A 404 6.77 40.78 -11.22
CA ASN A 404 8.11 41.01 -11.75
C ASN A 404 8.15 40.87 -13.29
N LYS A 405 8.93 41.74 -13.96
CA LYS A 405 9.12 41.76 -15.43
C LYS A 405 10.61 41.59 -15.78
N PRO A 406 10.97 40.95 -16.90
CA PRO A 406 10.11 40.51 -18.02
C PRO A 406 9.37 39.18 -17.79
N THR A 407 9.76 38.40 -16.79
CA THR A 407 9.12 37.12 -16.45
C THR A 407 8.64 37.15 -15.00
N ALA A 408 7.36 36.81 -14.80
CA ALA A 408 6.78 36.62 -13.47
C ALA A 408 7.59 35.56 -12.71
N LEU A 409 7.94 35.84 -11.46
CA LEU A 409 8.63 34.84 -10.65
C LEU A 409 7.62 33.96 -9.94
N VAL A 410 7.63 32.67 -10.28
CA VAL A 410 6.83 31.66 -9.59
C VAL A 410 7.58 31.17 -8.35
N HIS A 411 6.89 31.07 -7.22
CA HIS A 411 7.48 30.56 -5.98
C HIS A 411 7.84 29.07 -6.10
N GLY A 412 6.87 28.24 -6.50
CA GLY A 412 7.03 26.82 -6.86
C GLY A 412 7.33 25.83 -5.73
N ASP A 413 7.56 26.30 -4.50
CA ASP A 413 7.54 25.47 -3.28
C ASP A 413 6.72 26.12 -2.14
N LEU A 414 5.54 26.64 -2.44
CA LEU A 414 4.73 27.34 -1.43
C LEU A 414 4.13 26.32 -0.45
N ARG A 415 4.61 26.32 0.80
CA ARG A 415 4.19 25.40 1.87
C ARG A 415 4.26 26.06 3.24
N PRO A 416 3.52 25.60 4.26
CA PRO A 416 3.58 26.17 5.61
C PRO A 416 4.99 26.17 6.24
N CYS A 417 5.83 25.18 5.93
CA CYS A 417 7.22 25.16 6.41
C CYS A 417 8.08 26.31 5.83
N ASN A 418 7.70 26.87 4.69
CA ASN A 418 8.38 27.97 4.00
C ASN A 418 7.75 29.35 4.31
N ILE A 419 6.86 29.42 5.30
CA ILE A 419 6.23 30.65 5.77
C ILE A 419 6.66 30.86 7.21
N LEU A 420 7.47 31.88 7.46
CA LEU A 420 8.03 32.18 8.77
C LEU A 420 7.23 33.28 9.47
N ILE A 421 7.16 33.23 10.80
CA ILE A 421 6.34 34.12 11.62
C ILE A 421 7.20 34.98 12.56
N ASP A 422 7.05 36.30 12.47
CA ASP A 422 7.76 37.25 13.30
C ASP A 422 7.14 37.41 14.71
N ALA A 423 7.74 38.24 15.56
CA ALA A 423 7.28 38.48 16.93
C ALA A 423 5.84 39.01 17.03
N ASN A 424 5.34 39.68 15.98
CA ASN A 424 4.03 40.31 15.90
C ASN A 424 3.00 39.44 15.16
N TYR A 425 3.31 38.16 14.94
CA TYR A 425 2.49 37.22 14.15
C TYR A 425 2.31 37.63 12.68
N ARG A 426 3.25 38.38 12.13
CA ARG A 426 3.31 38.67 10.69
C ARG A 426 4.11 37.58 10.00
N SER A 427 3.66 37.20 8.82
CA SER A 427 4.27 36.18 7.98
C SER A 427 5.24 36.77 6.96
N LYS A 428 6.32 36.02 6.73
CA LYS A 428 7.30 36.26 5.67
C LYS A 428 7.58 34.98 4.90
N LEU A 429 7.46 35.05 3.59
CA LEU A 429 7.71 33.95 2.68
C LEU A 429 9.21 33.75 2.46
N CYS A 430 9.69 32.52 2.57
CA CYS A 430 11.08 32.13 2.30
C CYS A 430 11.17 31.04 1.22
N SER A 431 12.39 30.69 0.81
CA SER A 431 12.65 29.59 -0.14
C SER A 431 12.02 29.76 -1.54
N PHE A 432 11.74 31.01 -1.94
CA PHE A 432 11.21 31.35 -3.25
C PHE A 432 12.28 31.25 -4.36
N GLY A 433 11.88 30.84 -5.57
CA GLY A 433 12.80 30.72 -6.71
C GLY A 433 13.72 29.49 -6.68
N MET A 434 13.54 28.58 -5.71
CA MET A 434 14.28 27.32 -5.59
C MET A 434 13.57 26.13 -6.28
N SER A 435 12.55 26.36 -7.09
CA SER A 435 11.75 25.30 -7.72
C SER A 435 12.51 24.48 -8.78
N ASN A 436 13.47 25.09 -9.48
CA ASN A 436 14.27 24.42 -10.52
C ASN A 436 15.33 23.46 -9.97
N LEU A 437 15.62 23.50 -8.67
CA LEU A 437 16.55 22.58 -8.00
C LEU A 437 16.09 21.12 -8.01
N PHE A 438 14.78 20.93 -7.96
CA PHE A 438 14.15 19.65 -7.69
C PHE A 438 13.60 18.98 -8.95
N LEU A 439 13.80 19.62 -10.11
CA LEU A 439 13.37 19.17 -11.44
C LEU A 439 14.47 18.40 -12.20
N GLN A 440 15.64 18.19 -11.60
CA GLN A 440 16.70 17.35 -12.17
C GLN A 440 16.28 15.86 -12.10
N PRO A 441 16.30 15.12 -13.23
CA PRO A 441 15.97 13.70 -13.21
C PRO A 441 16.99 12.92 -12.38
N GLY A 442 16.53 12.27 -11.31
CA GLY A 442 17.35 11.40 -10.45
C GLY A 442 17.60 11.92 -9.02
N THR A 443 17.27 13.19 -8.73
CA THR A 443 17.30 13.71 -7.36
C THR A 443 15.90 13.66 -6.75
N PHE A 444 15.64 12.68 -5.89
CA PHE A 444 14.44 12.69 -5.05
C PHE A 444 14.65 13.71 -3.93
N PRO A 445 13.87 14.80 -3.85
CA PRO A 445 13.96 15.71 -2.71
C PRO A 445 13.63 14.95 -1.41
N PRO A 446 14.36 15.20 -0.30
CA PRO A 446 13.94 14.71 1.00
C PRO A 446 12.53 15.24 1.30
N ASN A 447 11.65 14.37 1.82
CA ASN A 447 10.25 14.66 2.17
C ASN A 447 9.28 14.87 0.99
N LEU A 448 9.43 14.14 -0.13
CA LEU A 448 8.47 14.15 -1.24
C LEU A 448 7.00 13.96 -0.77
N THR A 449 6.77 13.04 0.18
CA THR A 449 5.44 12.78 0.77
C THR A 449 4.80 14.01 1.43
N ALA A 450 5.59 14.90 2.04
CA ALA A 450 5.09 16.12 2.68
C ALA A 450 4.84 17.27 1.67
N ARG A 451 5.44 17.20 0.47
CA ARG A 451 5.30 18.21 -0.58
C ARG A 451 4.12 17.94 -1.50
N LEU A 452 3.88 16.66 -1.84
CA LEU A 452 2.85 16.22 -2.78
C LEU A 452 1.47 16.89 -2.60
N PRO A 453 0.94 17.08 -1.38
CA PRO A 453 -0.38 17.69 -1.21
C PRO A 453 -0.48 19.15 -1.65
N TYR A 454 0.63 19.88 -1.71
CA TYR A 454 0.68 21.29 -2.11
C TYR A 454 1.10 21.49 -3.57
N MET A 455 1.47 20.41 -4.27
CA MET A 455 1.95 20.49 -5.64
C MET A 455 0.80 20.53 -6.63
N ASP A 456 0.88 21.46 -7.57
CA ASP A 456 -0.07 21.57 -8.68
C ASP A 456 -0.17 20.24 -9.45
N PRO A 457 -1.36 19.61 -9.54
CA PRO A 457 -1.52 18.33 -10.23
C PRO A 457 -1.21 18.41 -11.73
N GLU A 458 -1.46 19.57 -12.37
CA GLU A 458 -1.06 19.78 -13.75
C GLU A 458 0.46 19.94 -13.86
N PHE A 459 1.15 20.50 -12.85
CA PHE A 459 2.61 20.57 -12.85
C PHE A 459 3.23 19.17 -12.75
N ASN A 460 2.66 18.28 -11.92
CA ASN A 460 3.09 16.89 -11.83
C ASN A 460 2.94 16.13 -13.16
N THR A 461 2.01 16.55 -14.02
CA THR A 461 1.73 15.89 -15.30
C THR A 461 2.51 16.52 -16.46
N THR A 462 2.59 17.86 -16.50
CA THR A 462 3.14 18.65 -17.62
C THR A 462 4.59 19.07 -17.42
N GLY A 463 5.07 19.10 -16.17
CA GLY A 463 6.37 19.66 -15.80
C GLY A 463 6.47 21.19 -15.91
N GLU A 464 5.41 21.87 -16.34
CA GLU A 464 5.41 23.32 -16.57
C GLU A 464 5.01 24.08 -15.29
N LEU A 465 5.90 24.92 -14.76
CA LEU A 465 5.62 25.70 -13.55
C LEU A 465 5.04 27.08 -13.92
N THR A 466 3.89 27.45 -13.33
CA THR A 466 3.17 28.70 -13.65
C THR A 466 2.73 29.45 -12.40
N THR A 467 2.33 30.72 -12.51
CA THR A 467 1.76 31.49 -11.38
C THR A 467 0.53 30.82 -10.77
N LEU A 468 -0.26 30.11 -11.59
CA LEU A 468 -1.42 29.31 -11.16
C LEU A 468 -1.04 28.05 -10.37
N SER A 469 0.23 27.63 -10.42
CA SER A 469 0.74 26.57 -9.56
C SER A 469 0.87 27.06 -8.11
N ASP A 470 1.29 28.32 -7.90
CA ASP A 470 1.30 28.93 -6.56
C ASP A 470 -0.11 29.15 -6.01
N VAL A 471 -1.08 29.48 -6.89
CA VAL A 471 -2.50 29.61 -6.51
C VAL A 471 -3.05 28.30 -5.95
N TYR A 472 -2.70 27.15 -6.57
CA TYR A 472 -3.08 25.84 -6.04
C TYR A 472 -2.53 25.60 -4.63
N SER A 473 -1.23 25.84 -4.45
CA SER A 473 -0.57 25.68 -3.15
C SER A 473 -1.18 26.60 -2.09
N LEU A 474 -1.51 27.85 -2.46
CA LEU A 474 -2.21 28.80 -1.59
C LEU A 474 -3.59 28.26 -1.18
N GLY A 475 -4.35 27.68 -2.11
CA GLY A 475 -5.65 27.07 -1.83
C GLY A 475 -5.59 26.01 -0.74
N ILE A 476 -4.62 25.09 -0.81
CA ILE A 476 -4.40 24.06 0.22
C ILE A 476 -4.03 24.71 1.57
N ILE A 477 -3.20 25.75 1.56
CA ILE A 477 -2.83 26.49 2.79
C ILE A 477 -4.04 27.17 3.42
N ILE A 478 -4.93 27.79 2.62
CA ILE A 478 -6.17 28.41 3.10
C ILE A 478 -7.05 27.37 3.80
N LEU A 479 -7.32 26.24 3.13
CA LEU A 479 -8.14 25.16 3.69
C LEU A 479 -7.53 24.59 4.97
N ARG A 480 -6.20 24.50 5.01
CA ARG A 480 -5.48 24.00 6.18
C ARG A 480 -5.51 24.97 7.35
N LEU A 481 -5.39 26.28 7.10
CA LEU A 481 -5.54 27.28 8.15
C LEU A 481 -6.98 27.35 8.68
N LEU A 482 -7.97 27.07 7.84
CA LEU A 482 -9.36 27.02 8.27
C LEU A 482 -9.68 25.81 9.17
N THR A 483 -9.16 24.63 8.82
CA THR A 483 -9.53 23.35 9.45
C THR A 483 -8.53 22.83 10.46
N GLY A 484 -7.27 23.29 10.42
CA GLY A 484 -6.16 22.73 11.22
C GLY A 484 -5.77 21.31 10.83
N MET A 485 -6.39 20.72 9.81
CA MET A 485 -6.24 19.31 9.44
C MET A 485 -4.99 19.06 8.56
N PRO A 486 -4.50 17.81 8.48
CA PRO A 486 -3.49 17.42 7.50
C PRO A 486 -3.98 17.66 6.06
N PRO A 487 -3.09 18.03 5.12
CA PRO A 487 -3.47 18.47 3.77
C PRO A 487 -3.94 17.34 2.82
N LEU A 488 -3.70 16.07 3.16
CA LEU A 488 -4.12 14.94 2.31
C LEU A 488 -5.64 14.77 2.35
N THR A 489 -6.30 14.64 1.20
CA THR A 489 -7.79 14.57 1.04
C THR A 489 -8.55 15.78 1.61
N LEU A 490 -7.84 16.90 1.87
CA LEU A 490 -8.45 18.04 2.55
C LEU A 490 -9.50 18.75 1.70
N SER A 491 -9.21 18.96 0.41
CA SER A 491 -10.16 19.57 -0.53
C SER A 491 -11.44 18.75 -0.67
N GLU A 492 -11.33 17.42 -0.79
CA GLU A 492 -12.48 16.51 -0.88
C GLU A 492 -13.39 16.61 0.35
N LYS A 493 -12.79 16.59 1.55
CA LYS A 493 -13.54 16.69 2.81
C LYS A 493 -14.24 18.03 2.97
N VAL A 494 -13.59 19.13 2.60
CA VAL A 494 -14.21 20.46 2.68
C VAL A 494 -15.33 20.61 1.65
N ALA A 495 -15.17 20.05 0.45
CA ALA A 495 -16.23 20.03 -0.56
C ALA A 495 -17.48 19.26 -0.08
N GLU A 496 -17.30 18.05 0.44
CA GLU A 496 -18.39 17.24 1.02
C GLU A 496 -19.08 17.97 2.20
N ALA A 497 -18.31 18.63 3.05
CA ALA A 497 -18.86 19.39 4.17
C ALA A 497 -19.65 20.64 3.73
N LEU A 498 -19.26 21.29 2.63
CA LEU A 498 -20.04 22.39 2.05
C LEU A 498 -21.33 21.88 1.39
N GLU A 499 -21.28 20.75 0.69
CA GLU A 499 -22.46 20.12 0.08
C GLU A 499 -23.49 19.67 1.13
N SER A 500 -23.02 19.19 2.28
CA SER A 500 -23.84 18.73 3.40
C SER A 500 -24.17 19.82 4.44
N ASP A 501 -23.79 21.09 4.19
CA ASP A 501 -23.92 22.23 5.10
C ASP A 501 -23.35 21.98 6.53
N SER A 502 -22.29 21.17 6.60
CA SER A 502 -21.66 20.71 7.84
C SER A 502 -20.25 21.29 8.07
N LEU A 503 -19.88 22.36 7.34
CA LEU A 503 -18.56 23.02 7.43
C LEU A 503 -18.15 23.36 8.87
N HIS A 504 -19.10 23.80 9.71
CA HIS A 504 -18.87 24.14 11.12
C HIS A 504 -18.31 22.98 11.97
N LEU A 505 -18.40 21.73 11.50
CA LEU A 505 -17.80 20.56 12.15
C LEU A 505 -16.32 20.37 11.80
N LEU A 506 -15.88 20.87 10.63
CA LEU A 506 -14.50 20.76 10.15
C LEU A 506 -13.62 21.95 10.55
N ILE A 507 -14.22 23.10 10.86
CA ILE A 507 -13.49 24.31 11.24
C ILE A 507 -12.73 24.10 12.56
N ASP A 508 -11.50 24.60 12.60
CA ASP A 508 -10.65 24.51 13.78
C ASP A 508 -11.13 25.43 14.90
N LYS A 509 -11.83 24.83 15.87
CA LYS A 509 -12.33 25.51 17.08
C LYS A 509 -11.22 26.06 17.98
N SER A 510 -9.98 25.57 17.86
CA SER A 510 -8.85 26.09 18.65
C SER A 510 -8.43 27.50 18.22
N ALA A 511 -8.82 27.93 17.02
CA ALA A 511 -8.58 29.27 16.51
C ALA A 511 -9.55 30.33 17.09
N GLY A 512 -10.49 29.91 17.94
CA GLY A 512 -11.58 30.74 18.44
C GLY A 512 -12.81 30.71 17.53
N ASP A 513 -13.72 31.65 17.75
CA ASP A 513 -14.99 31.74 17.03
C ASP A 513 -14.77 32.34 15.65
N TRP A 514 -14.75 31.48 14.63
CA TRP A 514 -14.79 31.91 13.24
C TRP A 514 -16.15 32.54 12.92
N PRO A 515 -16.17 33.71 12.29
CA PRO A 515 -17.42 34.26 11.81
C PRO A 515 -17.87 33.53 10.53
N TYR A 516 -19.17 33.16 10.51
CA TYR A 516 -19.79 32.23 9.56
C TYR A 516 -19.74 32.68 8.08
N ILE A 517 -19.59 33.97 7.84
CA ILE A 517 -19.51 34.48 6.46
C ILE A 517 -18.09 34.28 5.94
N GLU A 518 -17.11 34.59 6.77
CA GLU A 518 -15.70 34.60 6.48
C GLU A 518 -15.15 33.17 6.36
N ASP A 519 -15.53 32.25 7.24
CA ASP A 519 -15.12 30.84 7.14
C ASP A 519 -15.63 30.18 5.85
N LYS A 520 -16.88 30.44 5.46
CA LYS A 520 -17.51 29.92 4.25
C LYS A 520 -16.87 30.53 3.01
N GLN A 521 -16.57 31.83 3.02
CA GLN A 521 -15.84 32.48 1.93
C GLN A 521 -14.43 31.90 1.74
N LEU A 522 -13.71 31.66 2.84
CA LEU A 522 -12.39 31.04 2.81
C LEU A 522 -12.43 29.60 2.31
N ALA A 523 -13.45 28.83 2.71
CA ALA A 523 -13.64 27.47 2.22
C ALA A 523 -13.90 27.44 0.71
N LEU A 524 -14.80 28.32 0.21
CA LEU A 524 -15.14 28.42 -1.20
C LEU A 524 -13.94 28.85 -2.05
N ILE A 525 -13.25 29.94 -1.68
CA ILE A 525 -12.09 30.42 -2.45
C ILE A 525 -10.92 29.42 -2.38
N GLY A 526 -10.72 28.77 -1.23
CA GLY A 526 -9.74 27.71 -1.06
C GLY A 526 -10.01 26.55 -2.02
N LEU A 527 -11.27 26.09 -2.12
CA LEU A 527 -11.65 25.04 -3.07
C LEU A 527 -11.46 25.45 -4.53
N SER A 528 -11.89 26.66 -4.92
CA SER A 528 -11.69 27.18 -6.28
C SER A 528 -10.21 27.25 -6.65
N CYS A 529 -9.33 27.62 -5.71
CA CYS A 529 -7.88 27.58 -5.91
C CYS A 529 -7.34 26.16 -6.12
N THR A 530 -7.95 25.15 -5.49
CA THR A 530 -7.55 23.74 -5.58
C THR A 530 -8.15 22.97 -6.76
N GLU A 531 -8.78 23.66 -7.72
CA GLU A 531 -9.27 23.03 -8.95
C GLU A 531 -8.17 22.26 -9.67
N MET A 532 -8.49 21.03 -10.10
CA MET A 532 -7.53 20.15 -10.76
C MET A 532 -7.03 20.75 -12.08
N THR A 533 -7.89 21.52 -12.76
CA THR A 533 -7.56 22.19 -14.02
C THR A 533 -7.14 23.65 -13.79
N ARG A 534 -5.96 24.06 -14.26
CA ARG A 534 -5.41 25.42 -14.13
C ARG A 534 -6.37 26.50 -14.64
N LYS A 535 -7.01 26.27 -15.79
CA LYS A 535 -7.95 27.22 -16.41
C LYS A 535 -9.19 27.52 -15.57
N LYS A 536 -9.52 26.66 -14.61
CA LYS A 536 -10.65 26.86 -13.70
C LYS A 536 -10.26 27.55 -12.40
N ARG A 537 -8.95 27.71 -12.15
CA ARG A 537 -8.46 28.39 -10.94
C ARG A 537 -8.67 29.89 -11.08
N PRO A 538 -9.03 30.57 -9.98
CA PRO A 538 -9.24 32.00 -9.98
C PRO A 538 -7.93 32.76 -10.17
N ASP A 539 -8.02 33.96 -10.75
CA ASP A 539 -6.90 34.90 -10.79
C ASP A 539 -6.58 35.45 -9.39
N LEU A 540 -5.29 35.53 -9.06
CA LEU A 540 -4.85 35.91 -7.72
C LEU A 540 -5.27 37.34 -7.35
N LEU A 541 -5.22 38.28 -8.30
CA LEU A 541 -5.53 39.69 -8.04
C LEU A 541 -7.02 40.00 -8.18
N ASN A 542 -7.65 39.48 -9.24
CA ASN A 542 -9.01 39.86 -9.62
C ASN A 542 -10.10 39.03 -8.94
N GLU A 543 -9.76 37.87 -8.37
CA GLU A 543 -10.75 36.98 -7.76
C GLU A 543 -10.35 36.61 -6.32
N VAL A 544 -9.15 36.07 -6.11
CA VAL A 544 -8.71 35.64 -4.77
C VAL A 544 -8.52 36.83 -3.83
N TRP A 545 -7.77 37.85 -4.26
CA TRP A 545 -7.48 39.02 -3.42
C TRP A 545 -8.74 39.79 -3.02
N ILE A 546 -9.75 39.88 -3.90
CA ILE A 546 -11.03 40.56 -3.59
C ILE A 546 -11.74 39.92 -2.39
N VAL A 547 -11.66 38.59 -2.26
CA VAL A 547 -12.26 37.86 -1.13
C VAL A 547 -11.41 37.97 0.13
N ILE A 548 -10.08 37.96 -0.01
CA ILE A 548 -9.15 37.92 1.12
C ILE A 548 -8.88 39.30 1.73
N GLU A 549 -8.75 40.35 0.93
CA GLU A 549 -8.43 41.72 1.38
C GLU A 549 -9.33 42.21 2.53
N PRO A 550 -10.68 42.07 2.45
CA PRO A 550 -11.57 42.53 3.51
C PRO A 550 -11.37 41.80 4.85
N LEU A 551 -10.82 40.59 4.81
CA LEU A 551 -10.56 39.73 5.98
C LEU A 551 -9.25 40.09 6.71
N THR A 552 -8.45 40.98 6.12
CA THR A 552 -7.16 41.42 6.66
C THR A 552 -7.28 42.74 7.42
N ARG A 553 -6.36 43.00 8.35
CA ARG A 553 -6.31 44.27 9.08
C ARG A 553 -6.07 45.42 8.11
N LYS A 554 -6.99 46.41 8.06
CA LYS A 554 -6.60 47.75 7.61
C LYS A 554 -5.60 48.29 8.64
N PRO A 555 -4.35 48.54 8.27
CA PRO A 555 -3.37 49.09 9.20
C PRO A 555 -3.86 50.45 9.71
N PRO A 556 -3.41 50.93 10.90
CA PRO A 556 -3.71 52.30 11.33
C PRO A 556 -3.39 53.27 10.18
N ALA A 557 -4.25 54.29 10.03
CA ALA A 557 -4.47 55.12 8.83
C ALA A 557 -3.25 55.85 8.20
N ALA A 558 -2.02 55.46 8.52
CA ALA A 558 -0.77 55.93 7.91
C ALA A 558 -0.05 54.86 7.08
N THR A 559 -0.69 53.71 6.77
CA THR A 559 -0.01 52.59 6.11
C THR A 559 -0.81 52.16 4.88
N TRP A 560 -0.28 52.50 3.69
CA TRP A 560 -0.77 52.13 2.35
C TRP A 560 -1.84 53.06 1.70
N PRO A 561 -1.43 54.04 0.87
CA PRO A 561 -2.31 54.85 0.01
C PRO A 561 -2.77 54.14 -1.28
N TYR A 562 -2.53 52.84 -1.43
CA TYR A 562 -2.53 52.17 -2.74
C TYR A 562 -3.85 51.50 -3.16
N LEU A 563 -4.93 51.72 -2.41
CA LEU A 563 -6.28 51.21 -2.74
C LEU A 563 -7.36 52.29 -2.74
N GLN A 564 -6.98 53.57 -2.84
CA GLN A 564 -7.90 54.67 -3.15
C GLN A 564 -7.57 55.31 -4.50
N SER A 565 -7.67 54.54 -5.58
CA SER A 565 -7.86 55.09 -6.92
C SER A 565 -8.37 54.00 -7.88
N ALA A 566 -9.52 53.41 -7.54
CA ALA A 566 -10.39 52.73 -8.51
C ALA A 566 -11.65 53.59 -8.72
N SER A 567 -11.43 54.87 -9.01
CA SER A 567 -12.44 55.79 -9.54
C SER A 567 -11.67 56.87 -10.31
N GLY A 568 -11.94 56.98 -11.60
CA GLY A 568 -11.09 57.66 -12.58
C GLY A 568 -10.76 59.12 -12.25
N ASP A 569 -9.49 59.45 -12.39
CA ASP A 569 -8.95 60.58 -13.17
C ASP A 569 -7.42 60.54 -13.06
N SER A 570 -6.71 61.08 -14.05
CA SER A 570 -5.25 61.02 -14.15
C SER A 570 -4.58 61.55 -12.87
N SER A 571 -4.11 60.65 -12.00
CA SER A 571 -3.40 61.02 -10.80
C SER A 571 -2.13 60.18 -10.64
N VAL A 572 -1.09 60.86 -10.19
CA VAL A 572 0.27 60.32 -10.08
C VAL A 572 0.28 59.18 -9.06
N PRO A 573 0.90 58.02 -9.36
CA PRO A 573 0.99 56.91 -8.43
C PRO A 573 1.54 57.33 -7.05
N ALA A 574 0.88 56.91 -5.98
CA ALA A 574 1.23 57.32 -4.62
C ALA A 574 2.68 56.98 -4.20
N ALA A 575 3.28 55.89 -4.72
CA ALA A 575 4.70 55.61 -4.45
C ALA A 575 5.66 56.64 -5.05
N PHE A 576 5.23 57.45 -6.01
CA PHE A 576 6.08 58.47 -6.61
C PHE A 576 6.12 59.73 -5.73
N ILE A 577 5.19 59.87 -4.79
CA ILE A 577 5.02 61.04 -3.95
C ILE A 577 5.81 60.87 -2.64
N CYS A 578 6.67 61.84 -2.35
CA CYS A 578 7.43 61.88 -1.09
C CYS A 578 6.47 62.13 0.09
N PRO A 579 6.50 61.31 1.15
CA PRO A 579 5.61 61.52 2.29
C PRO A 579 5.86 62.79 3.13
N ILE A 580 7.05 63.39 3.01
CA ILE A 580 7.40 64.63 3.73
C ILE A 580 7.01 65.85 2.90
N SER A 581 7.37 65.87 1.61
CA SER A 581 7.16 67.05 0.75
C SER A 581 5.85 67.01 -0.02
N MET A 582 5.16 65.86 -0.07
CA MET A 582 3.93 65.63 -0.84
C MET A 582 4.07 65.94 -2.35
N GLU A 583 5.29 65.89 -2.86
CA GLU A 583 5.64 66.10 -4.27
C GLU A 583 6.27 64.84 -4.89
N ILE A 584 6.27 64.75 -6.22
CA ILE A 584 6.96 63.67 -6.95
C ILE A 584 8.46 63.68 -6.60
N MET A 585 8.98 62.55 -6.15
CA MET A 585 10.39 62.38 -5.79
C MET A 585 11.29 62.48 -7.04
N LYS A 586 12.29 63.36 -6.98
CA LYS A 586 13.32 63.50 -8.01
C LYS A 586 14.55 62.66 -7.67
N ASP A 587 14.88 62.56 -6.39
CA ASP A 587 15.94 61.71 -5.86
C ASP A 587 15.44 60.89 -4.66
N PRO A 588 14.68 59.81 -4.90
CA PRO A 588 14.14 58.99 -3.83
C PRO A 588 15.26 58.26 -3.04
N GLN A 589 15.20 58.34 -1.71
CA GLN A 589 16.16 57.76 -0.76
C GLN A 589 15.41 56.99 0.33
N VAL A 590 15.90 55.80 0.66
CA VAL A 590 15.33 54.91 1.68
C VAL A 590 16.01 55.17 3.02
N ALA A 591 15.23 55.40 4.07
CA ALA A 591 15.73 55.46 5.44
C ALA A 591 15.77 54.08 6.10
N SER A 592 16.34 53.97 7.30
CA SER A 592 16.53 52.69 8.02
C SER A 592 15.24 52.01 8.47
N ASP A 593 14.11 52.72 8.42
CA ASP A 593 12.75 52.19 8.60
C ASP A 593 12.17 51.51 7.33
N GLY A 594 12.89 51.58 6.20
CA GLY A 594 12.46 51.01 4.93
C GLY A 594 11.54 51.90 4.10
N PHE A 595 11.17 53.10 4.58
CA PHE A 595 10.38 54.05 3.81
C PHE A 595 11.24 54.89 2.87
N THR A 596 10.68 55.27 1.72
CA THR A 596 11.37 56.08 0.71
C THR A 596 10.87 57.53 0.76
N TYR A 597 11.80 58.47 0.71
CA TYR A 597 11.56 59.90 0.79
C TYR A 597 12.38 60.66 -0.26
N GLU A 598 11.99 61.87 -0.61
CA GLU A 598 12.85 62.77 -1.39
C GLU A 598 14.12 63.10 -0.58
N ALA A 599 15.30 62.92 -1.19
CA ALA A 599 16.61 63.07 -0.56
C ALA A 599 16.74 64.37 0.24
N LYS A 600 16.30 65.48 -0.34
CA LYS A 600 16.36 66.80 0.32
C LYS A 600 15.43 66.89 1.53
N ALA A 601 14.24 66.30 1.42
CA ALA A 601 13.22 66.37 2.45
C ALA A 601 13.61 65.57 3.71
N ILE A 602 14.12 64.35 3.52
CA ILE A 602 14.54 63.50 4.64
C ILE A 602 15.85 63.96 5.29
N ARG A 603 16.78 64.54 4.51
CA ARG A 603 17.98 65.18 5.09
C ARG A 603 17.61 66.40 5.93
N CYS A 604 16.73 67.27 5.44
CA CYS A 604 16.23 68.41 6.21
C CYS A 604 15.49 67.96 7.49
N TRP A 605 14.78 66.82 7.46
CA TRP A 605 14.16 66.23 8.64
C TRP A 605 15.21 65.85 9.70
N PHE A 606 16.32 65.23 9.30
CA PHE A 606 17.43 64.87 10.19
C PHE A 606 18.23 66.08 10.68
N ASP A 607 18.49 67.07 9.82
CA ASP A 607 19.23 68.30 10.15
C ASP A 607 18.49 69.15 11.21
N ARG A 608 17.17 68.98 11.34
CA ARG A 608 16.35 69.57 12.41
C ARG A 608 16.43 68.83 13.75
N GLY A 609 17.30 67.82 13.86
CA GLY A 609 17.51 67.03 15.07
C GLY A 609 16.53 65.86 15.26
N ASN A 610 15.72 65.52 14.25
CA ASN A 610 14.79 64.40 14.36
C ASN A 610 15.50 63.06 14.09
N SER A 611 15.53 62.19 15.09
CA SER A 611 16.04 60.81 14.98
C SER A 611 14.94 59.76 14.84
N ARG A 612 13.73 60.20 14.47
CA ARG A 612 12.54 59.36 14.34
C ARG A 612 12.02 59.34 12.90
N SER A 613 11.40 58.22 12.53
CA SER A 613 10.77 57.99 11.23
C SER A 613 9.69 59.05 10.98
N PRO A 614 9.75 59.81 9.88
CA PRO A 614 8.68 60.74 9.50
C PRO A 614 7.34 60.05 9.26
N MET A 615 7.34 58.77 8.86
CA MET A 615 6.14 58.00 8.56
C MET A 615 5.49 57.36 9.78
N THR A 616 6.31 56.86 10.72
CA THR A 616 5.81 56.03 11.84
C THR A 616 6.05 56.66 13.21
N ASN A 617 6.81 57.75 13.28
CA ASN A 617 7.25 58.39 14.52
C ASN A 617 8.05 57.45 15.46
N LEU A 618 8.55 56.32 14.97
CA LEU A 618 9.41 55.39 15.71
C LEU A 618 10.87 55.83 15.63
N ALA A 619 11.70 55.48 16.62
CA ALA A 619 13.13 55.78 16.60
C ALA A 619 13.82 55.04 15.44
N LEU A 620 14.61 55.75 14.64
CA LEU A 620 15.36 55.16 13.55
C LEU A 620 16.62 54.49 14.10
N PRO A 621 16.91 53.23 13.72
CA PRO A 621 18.14 52.54 14.13
C PRO A 621 19.42 53.29 13.71
N ASN A 622 19.37 54.02 12.60
CA ASN A 622 20.42 54.91 12.13
C ASN A 622 19.86 55.93 11.12
N LEU A 623 20.64 56.97 10.82
CA LEU A 623 20.27 58.05 9.89
C LEU A 623 20.84 57.84 8.48
N TYR A 624 21.32 56.63 8.16
CA TYR A 624 21.86 56.35 6.82
C TYR A 624 20.74 56.34 5.78
N LEU A 625 20.99 56.99 4.65
CA LEU A 625 20.08 57.06 3.51
C LEU A 625 20.66 56.29 2.34
N VAL A 626 19.83 55.44 1.74
CA VAL A 626 20.21 54.61 0.60
C VAL A 626 19.44 55.04 -0.66
N PRO A 627 20.10 55.37 -1.78
CA PRO A 627 19.40 55.80 -2.99
C PRO A 627 18.47 54.70 -3.55
N ASN A 628 17.19 55.01 -3.73
CA ASN A 628 16.21 54.14 -4.37
C ASN A 628 16.22 54.36 -5.90
N ARG A 629 17.27 53.86 -6.55
CA ARG A 629 17.49 54.04 -7.99
C ARG A 629 16.36 53.45 -8.85
N VAL A 630 15.72 52.38 -8.38
CA VAL A 630 14.61 51.71 -9.06
C VAL A 630 13.38 52.62 -9.12
N LEU A 631 12.97 53.15 -7.97
CA LEU A 631 11.86 54.11 -7.93
C LEU A 631 12.16 55.37 -8.76
N ARG A 632 13.42 55.83 -8.74
CA ARG A 632 13.86 56.96 -9.56
C ARG A 632 13.69 56.70 -11.06
N SER A 633 14.00 55.49 -11.54
CA SER A 633 13.80 55.10 -12.95
C SER A 633 12.32 55.03 -13.31
N PHE A 634 11.47 54.45 -12.45
CA PHE A 634 10.02 54.39 -12.69
C PHE A 634 9.36 55.77 -12.73
N ILE A 635 9.78 56.69 -11.86
CA ILE A 635 9.31 58.07 -11.90
C ILE A 635 9.73 58.74 -13.22
N HIS A 636 10.95 58.50 -13.69
CA HIS A 636 11.44 59.05 -14.96
C HIS A 636 10.64 58.54 -16.16
N GLU A 637 10.39 57.24 -16.21
CA GLU A 637 9.63 56.60 -17.27
C GLU A 637 8.17 57.10 -17.29
N TYR A 638 7.55 57.22 -16.10
CA TYR A 638 6.22 57.80 -15.96
C TYR A 638 6.17 59.25 -16.46
N LEU A 639 7.13 60.09 -16.08
CA LEU A 639 7.18 61.49 -16.54
C LEU A 639 7.41 61.60 -18.05
N GLN A 640 8.17 60.68 -18.65
CA GLN A 640 8.35 60.61 -20.11
C GLN A 640 7.06 60.19 -20.84
N GLN A 641 6.32 59.23 -20.29
CA GLN A 641 5.03 58.80 -20.84
C GLN A 641 3.97 59.90 -20.75
N GLN A 642 3.99 60.71 -19.69
CA GLN A 642 3.11 61.88 -19.54
C GLN A 642 3.46 63.01 -20.51
N GLN A 643 4.74 63.17 -20.88
CA GLN A 643 5.18 64.16 -21.88
C GLN A 643 4.87 63.76 -23.34
N GLN A 644 4.59 62.47 -23.59
CA GLN A 644 4.27 61.94 -24.93
C GLN A 644 2.76 61.86 -25.23
N GLN A 645 1.89 62.26 -24.30
CA GLN A 645 0.46 62.40 -24.59
C GLN A 645 0.21 63.67 -25.44
N PRO A 646 -0.43 63.55 -26.62
CA PRO A 646 -0.73 64.72 -27.44
C PRO A 646 -1.76 65.61 -26.76
N ASN A 647 -1.55 66.92 -26.88
CA ASN A 647 -2.40 67.98 -26.33
C ASN A 647 -3.88 67.74 -26.71
N PRO A 648 -4.81 67.58 -25.75
CA PRO A 648 -6.21 67.23 -26.01
C PRO A 648 -6.97 68.25 -26.88
N ALA A 649 -6.41 69.44 -27.10
CA ALA A 649 -6.96 70.45 -28.01
C ALA A 649 -6.99 70.02 -29.49
N TYR A 650 -6.17 69.04 -29.92
CA TYR A 650 -6.11 68.61 -31.32
C TYR A 650 -7.16 67.55 -31.72
N GLN A 651 -7.80 66.88 -30.76
CA GLN A 651 -8.78 65.81 -31.06
C GLN A 651 -10.23 66.31 -31.19
N GLN A 652 -10.54 67.54 -30.77
CA GLN A 652 -11.89 68.12 -30.91
C GLN A 652 -12.19 68.72 -32.30
N GLN A 653 -11.19 68.86 -33.18
CA GLN A 653 -11.41 69.39 -34.54
C GLN A 653 -11.74 68.33 -35.60
N LEU A 654 -11.51 67.04 -35.32
CA LEU A 654 -11.73 65.95 -36.27
C LEU A 654 -13.12 65.29 -36.18
N SER A 655 -13.96 65.70 -35.23
CA SER A 655 -15.32 65.17 -35.05
C SER A 655 -16.44 66.08 -35.57
N LYS A 656 -16.12 67.06 -36.42
CA LYS A 656 -17.09 68.01 -37.03
C LYS A 656 -17.04 68.09 -38.57
N THR A 657 -16.52 67.06 -39.23
CA THR A 657 -16.64 66.81 -40.68
C THR A 657 -16.92 65.34 -40.87
#